data_AF-A0A517QAN4-F1
#
_entry.id   AF-A0A517QAN4-F1
#
_cell.length_a   1.000
_cell.length_b   1.000
_cell.length_c   1.000
_cell.angle_alpha   90.00
_cell.angle_beta   90.00
_cell.angle_gamma   90.00
#
_symmetry.space_group_name_H-M   'P 1'
#
loop_
_entity.id
_entity.type
_entity.pdbx_description
1 polymer ?
#
loop_
_entity_poly.entity_id
_entity_poly.type
_entity_poly.pdbx_seq_one_letter_code
_entity_poly.pdbx_strand_id
1 'polypeptide(L)'
;MPPQPYRPFWSRLLSRINRNRARRSDRQSRQRMKSTHANMLAQTEILETRQLLAADDLTALSDDFENAATLTDWQRIYQTEGWSSDQLETWDINQSQPGRMVLMPYTTVWYQDYRGPMVYKEITGDFVVTTQVHISDRDEIGDSDLDDVPNGSQYSLGGLMIRTPRDITNPEVDWSPGSHQNDGTNNGENYVFFSLGWGSSGNQFQTETKTTRNSSSPLVLQNRGDNSVINLQIARIGDSVYTLFQIPGEDWGLNNRYHRPDLPDTLQVGMVAYTDWTKANDYDPFYLNNNALHPGGYDPTPFEDFQPDLVAGFDFIQFDRPEIPPDLQGLDLRTQTTDQQLLSFLGDNVNAPDLPTVTVESSVLNVEELNSSQLEFTFTRSATQLDQPLTVDYQISGTATPGLDFQSLSGEITFAANEATVTLFADVLDDALDEPDESVAVQLLEGTGYLLGEPLFASITILDNDFTNVAPVASPISDQTLFETELFALDVTSYFSDANMVDGDQLTLSATLSGGGSLPDWLTFNPVTGTFNGAPLGGDAGSFDIEVTATDLAGSQASTTFQLTVAPLLQTQLDLRVVQAPTPVAPNGETAALPTHIENLNEWEAFQVEVWAHVSNASDTGVAAFAFDLGYNTAFTTATVLEFGPAFTENQTGLIDDASGLVQGIGGSTLITDAGDDQFVLLARIQFAPTADDQVSLDFESQSIGPADAGFALGQTMVDLVNQRPSQVESVLVPPTQFWAVPYDVNDDDAINFKDLVLFVATYNTTPADSSLPYAWAMDFNQSGTVNFRDLILLAANYGLSKPNHPELIFDPGYPETWTTQNLVAAFSPQPNQQNVPSLSKTAATETANSVIQAYAASSASTEVQLLKETEIEIVDLPDNLLAQSSPGKIQIDVTAAGQGWFIDATPWEHSEFSITTLTELQADANSFAAFRIDLLTVIAHEFEHILEHQHETTGLRKATLSPGTRRLPEAQLQKELQRRAQLQQETDLFFTSLSDESLLAFG
;
A
#
# COMPACT_ATOMS: atom_id res chain seq x y z
N MET A 1 51.18 11.17 0.49
CA MET A 1 51.70 9.82 0.23
C MET A 1 50.68 8.81 0.73
N PRO A 2 50.47 7.71 -0.01
CA PRO A 2 49.38 6.74 0.15
C PRO A 2 49.87 5.52 0.98
N PRO A 3 49.18 4.36 1.02
CA PRO A 3 49.13 3.48 -0.16
C PRO A 3 47.76 2.85 -0.45
N GLN A 4 47.39 2.92 -1.73
CA GLN A 4 46.70 1.88 -2.49
C GLN A 4 47.78 1.26 -3.43
N PRO A 5 47.64 0.00 -3.88
CA PRO A 5 47.21 -0.19 -5.29
C PRO A 5 46.38 -1.49 -5.58
N TYR A 6 45.24 -1.38 -6.31
CA TYR A 6 44.98 -1.70 -7.75
C TYR A 6 44.28 -3.07 -8.10
N ARG A 7 42.95 -2.98 -8.40
CA ARG A 7 42.13 -3.32 -9.64
C ARG A 7 42.52 -4.48 -10.60
N PRO A 8 41.66 -4.92 -11.58
CA PRO A 8 40.17 -4.90 -11.81
C PRO A 8 39.60 -6.29 -12.30
N PHE A 9 38.32 -6.58 -12.62
CA PHE A 9 37.42 -6.04 -13.67
C PHE A 9 35.99 -6.61 -13.56
N TRP A 10 35.00 -5.85 -14.03
CA TRP A 10 33.59 -5.76 -13.63
C TRP A 10 32.58 -6.83 -14.12
N SER A 11 31.60 -7.14 -13.26
CA SER A 11 30.19 -7.39 -13.61
C SER A 11 29.26 -6.70 -12.59
N ARG A 12 28.01 -6.47 -13.03
CA ARG A 12 26.89 -5.77 -12.38
C ARG A 12 26.47 -6.39 -11.04
N LEU A 13 25.99 -5.60 -10.07
CA LEU A 13 24.57 -5.57 -9.63
C LEU A 13 24.32 -4.46 -8.58
N LEU A 14 23.15 -3.83 -8.67
CA LEU A 14 22.67 -2.67 -7.92
C LEU A 14 22.06 -3.04 -6.55
N SER A 15 22.27 -2.22 -5.52
CA SER A 15 21.14 -1.60 -4.79
C SER A 15 21.55 -0.38 -3.92
N ARG A 16 20.62 0.58 -3.87
CA ARG A 16 20.40 1.66 -2.88
C ARG A 16 21.38 2.85 -2.79
N ILE A 17 20.84 4.05 -3.02
CA ILE A 17 20.51 5.05 -1.97
C ILE A 17 19.73 6.20 -2.65
N ASN A 18 18.55 6.54 -2.10
CA ASN A 18 17.65 7.57 -2.62
C ASN A 18 17.42 8.67 -1.57
N ARG A 19 17.89 9.89 -1.85
CA ARG A 19 17.24 11.20 -1.65
C ARG A 19 18.29 12.32 -1.53
N ASN A 20 18.44 13.17 -2.55
CA ASN A 20 17.98 14.57 -2.54
C ASN A 20 18.61 15.45 -3.64
N ARG A 21 17.78 16.42 -4.10
CA ARG A 21 18.00 17.58 -5.00
C ARG A 21 17.90 17.31 -6.52
N ALA A 22 16.74 17.52 -7.16
CA ALA A 22 15.97 18.75 -7.42
C ALA A 22 16.56 19.67 -8.51
N ARG A 23 15.98 19.59 -9.72
CA ARG A 23 15.54 20.69 -10.62
C ARG A 23 15.39 20.17 -12.06
N ARG A 24 14.17 19.76 -12.45
CA ARG A 24 13.61 19.87 -13.82
C ARG A 24 12.25 19.15 -13.88
N SER A 25 11.17 19.91 -13.82
CA SER A 25 9.97 19.69 -14.66
C SER A 25 8.97 20.78 -14.35
N ASP A 26 8.92 21.81 -15.19
CA ASP A 26 7.69 22.58 -15.39
C ASP A 26 7.86 23.48 -16.61
N ARG A 27 7.61 22.91 -17.80
CA ARG A 27 7.30 23.58 -19.09
C ARG A 27 7.36 22.59 -20.26
N GLN A 28 6.65 21.46 -20.19
CA GLN A 28 6.45 20.61 -21.39
C GLN A 28 5.07 19.95 -21.48
N SER A 29 4.13 20.27 -20.57
CA SER A 29 2.78 19.67 -20.56
C SER A 29 1.69 20.51 -21.25
N ARG A 30 2.00 21.70 -21.80
CA ARG A 30 0.99 22.55 -22.47
C ARG A 30 1.13 22.72 -23.98
N GLN A 31 2.16 22.15 -24.62
CA GLN A 31 2.33 22.22 -26.08
C GLN A 31 1.98 20.92 -26.82
N ARG A 32 1.87 19.79 -26.11
CA ARG A 32 1.60 18.48 -26.71
C ARG A 32 0.11 18.15 -26.90
N MET A 33 -0.80 19.01 -26.43
CA MET A 33 -2.24 18.85 -26.66
C MET A 33 -2.76 19.61 -27.89
N LYS A 34 -1.96 20.50 -28.52
CA LYS A 34 -2.40 21.23 -29.73
C LYS A 34 -1.95 20.62 -31.06
N SER A 35 -0.87 19.83 -31.10
CA SER A 35 -0.41 19.20 -32.35
C SER A 35 -1.16 17.91 -32.69
N THR A 36 -1.67 17.18 -31.69
CA THR A 36 -2.40 15.92 -31.91
C THR A 36 -3.80 16.16 -32.46
N HIS A 37 -4.43 17.30 -32.13
CA HIS A 37 -5.73 17.69 -32.69
C HIS A 37 -5.63 18.21 -34.13
N ALA A 38 -4.53 18.89 -34.50
CA ALA A 38 -4.34 19.41 -35.85
C ALA A 38 -3.97 18.31 -36.88
N ASN A 39 -3.20 17.29 -36.48
CA ASN A 39 -2.92 16.14 -37.34
C ASN A 39 -4.11 15.19 -37.49
N MET A 40 -4.96 15.07 -36.45
CA MET A 40 -6.23 14.36 -36.59
C MET A 40 -7.16 15.09 -37.54
N LEU A 41 -7.38 16.39 -37.40
CA LEU A 41 -8.25 17.15 -38.31
C LEU A 41 -7.75 17.14 -39.78
N ALA A 42 -6.44 17.18 -40.03
CA ALA A 42 -5.88 17.09 -41.38
C ALA A 42 -5.94 15.67 -41.96
N GLN A 43 -5.85 14.62 -41.14
CA GLN A 43 -6.11 13.24 -41.60
C GLN A 43 -7.59 13.00 -41.83
N THR A 44 -8.47 13.56 -40.99
CA THR A 44 -9.92 13.50 -41.15
C THR A 44 -10.38 14.26 -42.41
N GLU A 45 -9.83 15.45 -42.71
CA GLU A 45 -10.13 16.16 -43.97
C GLU A 45 -9.66 15.37 -45.23
N ILE A 46 -8.52 14.66 -45.17
CA ILE A 46 -8.03 13.85 -46.31
C ILE A 46 -8.81 12.53 -46.45
N LEU A 47 -9.29 11.95 -45.34
CA LEU A 47 -10.19 10.78 -45.35
C LEU A 47 -11.60 11.14 -45.82
N GLU A 48 -12.15 12.26 -45.36
CA GLU A 48 -13.49 12.74 -45.76
C GLU A 48 -13.55 13.03 -47.26
N THR A 49 -12.48 13.60 -47.85
CA THR A 49 -12.44 13.85 -49.30
C THR A 49 -12.34 12.55 -50.13
N ARG A 50 -11.85 11.44 -49.55
CA ARG A 50 -11.77 10.12 -50.22
C ARG A 50 -12.99 9.23 -49.97
N GLN A 51 -13.68 9.38 -48.84
CA GLN A 51 -14.94 8.68 -48.57
C GLN A 51 -16.17 9.33 -49.21
N LEU A 52 -16.07 10.58 -49.67
CA LEU A 52 -17.16 11.29 -50.36
C LEU A 52 -17.44 10.82 -51.81
N LEU A 53 -16.77 9.75 -52.28
CA LEU A 53 -17.10 9.03 -53.53
C LEU A 53 -17.76 7.66 -53.25
N ALA A 54 -18.22 7.38 -52.02
CA ALA A 54 -18.96 6.16 -51.69
C ALA A 54 -20.46 6.21 -52.08
N ALA A 55 -20.83 7.05 -53.04
CA ALA A 55 -22.00 6.75 -53.85
C ALA A 55 -21.48 5.81 -54.94
N ASP A 56 -22.15 4.69 -55.17
CA ASP A 56 -21.83 3.77 -56.27
C ASP A 56 -21.81 4.52 -57.62
N ASP A 57 -20.62 5.01 -57.98
CA ASP A 57 -20.39 5.88 -59.12
C ASP A 57 -19.98 5.08 -60.36
N LEU A 58 -19.70 3.78 -60.18
CA LEU A 58 -19.21 2.91 -61.23
C LEU A 58 -20.30 2.00 -61.81
N THR A 59 -21.32 1.58 -61.05
CA THR A 59 -22.37 0.69 -61.59
C THR A 59 -23.11 1.28 -62.78
N ALA A 60 -23.27 2.61 -62.84
CA ALA A 60 -23.86 3.28 -64.01
C ALA A 60 -23.01 3.18 -65.28
N LEU A 61 -21.74 2.77 -65.16
CA LEU A 61 -20.84 2.50 -66.27
C LEU A 61 -20.87 1.04 -66.73
N SER A 62 -21.52 0.15 -65.97
CA SER A 62 -21.75 -1.24 -66.34
C SER A 62 -22.73 -1.34 -67.52
N ASP A 63 -22.61 -2.41 -68.31
CA ASP A 63 -23.44 -2.64 -69.49
C ASP A 63 -23.65 -4.15 -69.67
N ASP A 64 -24.90 -4.57 -69.86
CA ASP A 64 -25.31 -5.96 -70.16
C ASP A 64 -25.34 -6.24 -71.66
N PHE A 65 -25.04 -5.24 -72.50
CA PHE A 65 -24.97 -5.33 -73.94
C PHE A 65 -26.23 -5.84 -74.63
N GLU A 66 -27.39 -5.71 -73.98
CA GLU A 66 -28.69 -6.02 -74.58
C GLU A 66 -29.24 -4.84 -75.41
N ASN A 67 -28.70 -3.63 -75.22
CA ASN A 67 -29.16 -2.42 -75.89
C ASN A 67 -28.11 -1.84 -76.85
N ALA A 68 -28.31 -2.03 -78.16
CA ALA A 68 -27.41 -1.51 -79.19
C ALA A 68 -27.15 0.02 -79.13
N ALA A 69 -28.00 0.80 -78.46
CA ALA A 69 -27.81 2.24 -78.30
C ALA A 69 -26.65 2.61 -77.36
N THR A 70 -26.27 1.75 -76.41
CA THR A 70 -25.17 2.02 -75.46
C THR A 70 -23.79 1.98 -76.12
N LEU A 71 -23.70 1.56 -77.39
CA LEU A 71 -22.46 1.58 -78.17
C LEU A 71 -21.82 2.98 -78.19
N THR A 72 -22.62 4.05 -78.10
CA THR A 72 -22.15 5.44 -78.06
C THR A 72 -21.49 5.84 -76.74
N ASP A 73 -21.64 5.05 -75.68
CA ASP A 73 -21.09 5.34 -74.35
C ASP A 73 -19.62 4.92 -74.22
N TRP A 74 -19.07 4.33 -75.28
CA TRP A 74 -17.74 3.73 -75.32
C TRP A 74 -16.78 4.56 -76.18
N GLN A 75 -15.54 4.71 -75.70
CA GLN A 75 -14.48 5.41 -76.41
C GLN A 75 -13.56 4.43 -77.14
N ARG A 76 -12.93 4.90 -78.24
CA ARG A 76 -11.96 4.11 -79.02
C ARG A 76 -10.62 4.82 -79.11
N ILE A 77 -9.55 4.09 -78.81
CA ILE A 77 -8.19 4.67 -78.70
C ILE A 77 -7.77 5.40 -79.98
N TYR A 78 -8.05 4.84 -81.15
CA TYR A 78 -7.66 5.47 -82.41
C TYR A 78 -8.28 6.87 -82.60
N GLN A 79 -9.50 7.09 -82.09
CA GLN A 79 -10.20 8.36 -82.16
C GLN A 79 -9.65 9.35 -81.13
N THR A 80 -9.45 8.87 -79.90
CA THR A 80 -9.00 9.73 -78.80
C THR A 80 -7.54 10.15 -78.95
N GLU A 81 -6.70 9.32 -79.57
CA GLU A 81 -5.28 9.61 -79.82
C GLU A 81 -5.00 10.13 -81.24
N GLY A 82 -6.02 10.29 -82.10
CA GLY A 82 -5.86 10.92 -83.43
C GLY A 82 -5.16 10.05 -84.48
N TRP A 83 -5.23 8.73 -84.38
CA TRP A 83 -4.71 7.81 -85.39
C TRP A 83 -5.61 7.73 -86.63
N SER A 84 -5.01 7.39 -87.77
CA SER A 84 -5.67 7.54 -89.07
C SER A 84 -6.66 6.42 -89.41
N SER A 85 -6.59 5.28 -88.72
CA SER A 85 -7.43 4.12 -88.99
C SER A 85 -7.96 3.47 -87.73
N ASP A 86 -9.20 3.00 -87.83
CA ASP A 86 -9.76 2.00 -86.93
C ASP A 86 -9.23 0.62 -87.32
N GLN A 87 -8.85 -0.20 -86.34
CA GLN A 87 -8.33 -1.55 -86.57
C GLN A 87 -9.39 -2.63 -86.31
N LEU A 88 -10.64 -2.24 -86.00
CA LEU A 88 -11.78 -3.14 -85.93
C LEU A 88 -12.49 -3.21 -87.28
N GLU A 89 -12.72 -4.42 -87.76
CA GLU A 89 -13.61 -4.74 -88.87
C GLU A 89 -15.08 -4.67 -88.43
N THR A 90 -15.36 -5.26 -87.27
CA THR A 90 -16.69 -5.26 -86.64
C THR A 90 -16.58 -4.73 -85.23
N TRP A 91 -17.46 -3.79 -84.91
CA TRP A 91 -17.70 -3.29 -83.57
C TRP A 91 -19.19 -2.96 -83.42
N ASP A 92 -19.92 -3.82 -82.74
CA ASP A 92 -21.35 -3.65 -82.50
C ASP A 92 -21.79 -4.21 -81.15
N ILE A 93 -22.99 -3.84 -80.73
CA ILE A 93 -23.69 -4.41 -79.58
C ILE A 93 -25.01 -4.99 -80.09
N ASN A 94 -25.29 -6.24 -79.72
CA ASN A 94 -26.55 -6.95 -80.00
C ASN A 94 -26.93 -6.98 -81.50
N GLN A 95 -25.95 -7.00 -82.41
CA GLN A 95 -26.19 -7.11 -83.87
C GLN A 95 -25.56 -8.36 -84.47
N SER A 96 -24.23 -8.50 -84.37
CA SER A 96 -23.53 -9.68 -84.89
C SER A 96 -23.74 -10.91 -84.02
N GLN A 97 -23.76 -10.72 -82.69
CA GLN A 97 -24.12 -11.74 -81.72
C GLN A 97 -25.15 -11.15 -80.74
N PRO A 98 -26.32 -11.80 -80.52
CA PRO A 98 -27.31 -11.31 -79.58
C PRO A 98 -26.78 -11.22 -78.14
N GLY A 99 -27.15 -10.16 -77.41
CA GLY A 99 -26.79 -9.94 -76.01
C GLY A 99 -25.29 -9.68 -75.76
N ARG A 100 -24.54 -9.26 -76.79
CA ARG A 100 -23.08 -9.09 -76.69
C ARG A 100 -22.55 -7.84 -77.35
N MET A 101 -21.47 -7.30 -76.80
CA MET A 101 -20.54 -6.48 -77.56
C MET A 101 -19.57 -7.38 -78.35
N VAL A 102 -19.43 -7.16 -79.65
CA VAL A 102 -18.57 -7.96 -80.53
C VAL A 102 -17.44 -7.10 -81.09
N LEU A 103 -16.19 -7.57 -80.91
CA LEU A 103 -14.98 -7.00 -81.48
C LEU A 103 -14.35 -8.01 -82.45
N MET A 104 -14.29 -7.66 -83.72
CA MET A 104 -13.55 -8.41 -84.75
C MET A 104 -12.41 -7.54 -85.29
N PRO A 105 -11.14 -7.79 -84.91
CA PRO A 105 -10.00 -6.96 -85.33
C PRO A 105 -9.44 -7.36 -86.71
N TYR A 106 -9.05 -6.41 -87.56
CA TYR A 106 -8.12 -6.74 -88.66
C TYR A 106 -6.79 -7.27 -88.08
N THR A 107 -5.87 -7.75 -88.93
CA THR A 107 -4.51 -8.16 -88.48
C THR A 107 -3.86 -7.02 -87.69
N THR A 108 -3.69 -7.23 -86.38
CA THR A 108 -3.27 -6.22 -85.42
C THR A 108 -2.86 -6.88 -84.12
N VAL A 109 -1.95 -6.26 -83.37
CA VAL A 109 -1.44 -6.84 -82.12
C VAL A 109 -1.18 -5.80 -81.04
N TRP A 110 -1.26 -6.25 -79.79
CA TRP A 110 -0.75 -5.54 -78.63
C TRP A 110 0.54 -6.20 -78.15
N TYR A 111 1.68 -5.62 -78.52
CA TYR A 111 2.99 -6.07 -78.06
C TYR A 111 3.98 -4.93 -78.24
N GLN A 112 4.81 -4.65 -77.24
CA GLN A 112 5.81 -3.60 -77.35
C GLN A 112 5.24 -2.25 -77.77
N ASP A 113 5.74 -1.70 -78.88
CA ASP A 113 5.30 -0.43 -79.47
C ASP A 113 4.11 -0.59 -80.42
N TYR A 114 3.69 -1.84 -80.68
CA TYR A 114 2.48 -2.15 -81.42
C TYR A 114 1.24 -1.93 -80.56
N ARG A 115 0.23 -1.33 -81.17
CA ARG A 115 -1.03 -0.89 -80.59
C ARG A 115 -2.16 -1.52 -81.40
N GLY A 116 -3.04 -2.24 -80.71
CA GLY A 116 -4.28 -2.77 -81.28
C GLY A 116 -5.51 -1.94 -80.91
N PRO A 117 -6.71 -2.40 -81.30
CA PRO A 117 -7.94 -1.74 -80.91
C PRO A 117 -8.23 -1.98 -79.42
N MET A 118 -8.86 -1.00 -78.78
CA MET A 118 -9.41 -1.11 -77.42
C MET A 118 -10.63 -0.19 -77.33
N VAL A 119 -11.67 -0.70 -76.69
CA VAL A 119 -12.93 -0.02 -76.43
C VAL A 119 -13.03 0.17 -74.92
N TYR A 120 -13.14 1.42 -74.45
CA TYR A 120 -12.90 1.71 -73.04
C TYR A 120 -13.74 2.85 -72.46
N LYS A 121 -13.71 2.92 -71.13
CA LYS A 121 -14.16 4.05 -70.31
C LYS A 121 -12.99 4.51 -69.42
N GLU A 122 -12.98 5.78 -69.03
CA GLU A 122 -11.99 6.30 -68.08
C GLU A 122 -12.50 6.12 -66.65
N ILE A 123 -11.73 5.41 -65.82
CA ILE A 123 -12.08 5.12 -64.42
C ILE A 123 -11.01 5.74 -63.53
N THR A 124 -11.44 6.45 -62.49
CA THR A 124 -10.53 7.07 -61.51
C THR A 124 -10.62 6.36 -60.16
N GLY A 125 -9.47 6.07 -59.56
CA GLY A 125 -9.34 5.44 -58.25
C GLY A 125 -9.34 3.92 -58.30
N ASP A 126 -9.68 3.28 -57.18
CA ASP A 126 -9.74 1.82 -57.06
C ASP A 126 -11.03 1.28 -57.69
N PHE A 127 -10.93 0.18 -58.44
CA PHE A 127 -12.06 -0.40 -59.14
C PHE A 127 -11.87 -1.91 -59.31
N VAL A 128 -12.99 -2.60 -59.52
CA VAL A 128 -13.06 -3.95 -60.04
C VAL A 128 -13.80 -3.88 -61.37
N VAL A 129 -13.25 -4.50 -62.40
CA VAL A 129 -13.94 -4.69 -63.67
C VAL A 129 -14.09 -6.18 -63.95
N THR A 130 -15.31 -6.61 -64.24
CA THR A 130 -15.66 -8.01 -64.51
C THR A 130 -16.36 -8.12 -65.87
N THR A 131 -15.98 -9.10 -66.69
CA THR A 131 -16.66 -9.40 -67.95
C THR A 131 -16.70 -10.90 -68.16
N GLN A 132 -17.72 -11.40 -68.85
CA GLN A 132 -17.67 -12.72 -69.46
C GLN A 132 -17.26 -12.58 -70.92
N VAL A 133 -16.13 -13.19 -71.29
CA VAL A 133 -15.63 -13.19 -72.67
C VAL A 133 -15.94 -14.53 -73.33
N HIS A 134 -16.39 -14.46 -74.59
CA HIS A 134 -16.62 -15.58 -75.50
C HIS A 134 -15.70 -15.43 -76.71
N ILE A 135 -14.87 -16.44 -76.95
CA ILE A 135 -13.92 -16.45 -78.08
C ILE A 135 -14.33 -17.51 -79.08
N SER A 136 -14.40 -17.13 -80.36
CA SER A 136 -14.61 -18.06 -81.48
C SER A 136 -13.73 -17.71 -82.68
N ASP A 137 -13.58 -18.66 -83.59
CA ASP A 137 -13.01 -18.43 -84.92
C ASP A 137 -14.01 -17.69 -85.84
N ARG A 138 -13.53 -17.03 -86.89
CA ARG A 138 -14.30 -16.22 -87.86
C ARG A 138 -14.93 -17.04 -88.97
N ASP A 139 -14.43 -18.24 -89.24
CA ASP A 139 -15.01 -19.11 -90.25
C ASP A 139 -16.41 -19.65 -89.86
N GLU A 140 -16.84 -19.45 -88.61
CA GLU A 140 -18.15 -19.86 -88.10
C GLU A 140 -18.93 -18.75 -87.34
N ILE A 141 -19.56 -17.83 -88.09
CA ILE A 141 -20.66 -17.03 -87.52
C ILE A 141 -21.95 -17.89 -87.50
N GLY A 142 -22.17 -18.69 -86.45
CA GLY A 142 -23.53 -19.14 -86.08
C GLY A 142 -23.83 -20.63 -85.84
N ASP A 143 -22.89 -21.57 -85.89
CA ASP A 143 -23.05 -22.94 -85.36
C ASP A 143 -21.73 -23.48 -84.81
N SER A 144 -21.78 -24.21 -83.69
CA SER A 144 -20.62 -24.63 -82.89
C SER A 144 -20.37 -26.13 -83.07
N ASP A 145 -19.18 -26.53 -83.50
CA ASP A 145 -18.64 -27.84 -83.11
C ASP A 145 -17.34 -27.70 -82.28
N LEU A 146 -16.81 -28.80 -81.76
CA LEU A 146 -16.04 -28.83 -80.51
C LEU A 146 -14.53 -28.53 -80.67
N ASP A 147 -14.07 -27.95 -81.79
CA ASP A 147 -12.65 -27.69 -82.07
C ASP A 147 -12.30 -26.20 -82.41
N ASP A 148 -13.18 -25.24 -82.06
CA ASP A 148 -13.19 -23.81 -82.50
C ASP A 148 -12.20 -22.86 -81.79
N VAL A 149 -10.97 -23.29 -81.59
CA VAL A 149 -9.90 -22.39 -81.13
C VAL A 149 -9.40 -21.59 -82.34
N PRO A 150 -9.33 -20.23 -82.32
CA PRO A 150 -8.85 -19.43 -83.45
C PRO A 150 -7.33 -19.59 -83.63
N ASN A 151 -6.94 -20.71 -84.23
CA ASN A 151 -5.55 -21.20 -84.32
C ASN A 151 -4.96 -21.08 -85.73
N GLY A 152 -5.68 -20.42 -86.64
CA GLY A 152 -5.24 -20.14 -88.00
C GLY A 152 -4.01 -19.25 -88.02
N SER A 153 -3.87 -18.36 -87.05
CA SER A 153 -2.72 -17.44 -86.91
C SER A 153 -2.21 -17.37 -85.47
N GLN A 154 -0.90 -17.13 -85.27
CA GLN A 154 -0.35 -17.02 -83.91
C GLN A 154 -0.92 -15.81 -83.18
N TYR A 155 -1.34 -16.02 -81.95
CA TYR A 155 -1.91 -15.04 -81.02
C TYR A 155 -3.19 -14.36 -81.52
N SER A 156 -4.31 -14.98 -81.18
CA SER A 156 -5.67 -14.48 -81.42
C SER A 156 -6.46 -14.50 -80.12
N LEU A 157 -6.51 -13.36 -79.43
CA LEU A 157 -7.09 -13.25 -78.09
C LEU A 157 -7.92 -11.98 -77.89
N GLY A 158 -8.96 -12.10 -77.05
CA GLY A 158 -9.81 -11.00 -76.60
C GLY A 158 -10.06 -11.04 -75.09
N GLY A 159 -10.26 -9.88 -74.46
CA GLY A 159 -10.44 -9.80 -73.02
C GLY A 159 -10.47 -8.39 -72.46
N LEU A 160 -9.94 -8.23 -71.24
CA LEU A 160 -9.87 -6.97 -70.52
C LEU A 160 -8.47 -6.34 -70.59
N MET A 161 -8.43 -5.01 -70.66
CA MET A 161 -7.21 -4.23 -70.50
C MET A 161 -7.46 -3.04 -69.58
N ILE A 162 -6.50 -2.77 -68.70
CA ILE A 162 -6.33 -1.48 -68.03
C ILE A 162 -5.07 -0.82 -68.59
N ARG A 163 -5.19 0.41 -69.09
CA ARG A 163 -4.13 1.11 -69.81
C ARG A 163 -3.98 2.53 -69.29
N THR A 164 -2.73 2.99 -69.22
CA THR A 164 -2.40 4.38 -68.92
C THR A 164 -2.79 5.28 -70.10
N PRO A 165 -3.61 6.33 -69.89
CA PRO A 165 -3.85 7.33 -70.93
C PRO A 165 -2.54 7.94 -71.43
N ARG A 166 -2.43 8.17 -72.74
CA ARG A 166 -1.26 8.82 -73.36
C ARG A 166 -1.62 10.21 -73.86
N ASP A 167 -0.70 11.15 -73.68
CA ASP A 167 -0.80 12.52 -74.21
C ASP A 167 -0.46 12.56 -75.71
N ILE A 168 -1.17 11.79 -76.54
CA ILE A 168 -1.03 11.76 -78.00
C ILE A 168 -2.29 12.38 -78.60
N THR A 169 -2.12 13.43 -79.41
CA THR A 169 -3.23 14.04 -80.17
C THR A 169 -2.97 14.05 -81.67
N ASN A 170 -1.70 14.03 -82.06
CA ASN A 170 -1.25 13.81 -83.42
C ASN A 170 -0.09 12.81 -83.41
N PRO A 171 -0.33 11.53 -83.76
CA PRO A 171 0.69 10.50 -83.70
C PRO A 171 1.93 10.77 -84.56
N GLU A 172 1.82 11.49 -85.68
CA GLU A 172 2.97 11.82 -86.53
C GLU A 172 4.03 12.68 -85.82
N VAL A 173 3.64 13.39 -84.76
CA VAL A 173 4.50 14.31 -84.01
C VAL A 173 4.71 13.85 -82.57
N ASP A 174 3.65 13.38 -81.92
CA ASP A 174 3.63 13.12 -80.48
C ASP A 174 4.08 11.69 -80.15
N TRP A 175 3.95 10.74 -81.09
CA TRP A 175 4.29 9.35 -80.83
C TRP A 175 5.80 9.09 -80.96
N SER A 176 6.33 8.35 -80.00
CA SER A 176 7.67 7.75 -80.06
C SER A 176 7.62 6.32 -79.54
N PRO A 177 8.51 5.43 -80.02
CA PRO A 177 8.73 4.13 -79.38
C PRO A 177 9.11 4.29 -77.90
N GLY A 178 8.65 3.37 -77.06
CA GLY A 178 8.98 3.33 -75.64
C GLY A 178 10.46 3.05 -75.40
N SER A 179 10.92 3.31 -74.17
CA SER A 179 12.32 3.05 -73.80
C SER A 179 12.64 1.56 -73.58
N HIS A 180 11.63 0.70 -73.42
CA HIS A 180 11.76 -0.72 -73.05
C HIS A 180 12.49 -0.95 -71.73
N GLN A 181 12.62 0.10 -70.90
CA GLN A 181 13.30 0.07 -69.60
C GLN A 181 12.37 0.61 -68.51
N ASN A 182 12.57 0.12 -67.29
CA ASN A 182 11.94 0.69 -66.10
C ASN A 182 12.74 1.91 -65.62
N ASP A 183 12.75 2.97 -66.43
CA ASP A 183 13.54 4.19 -66.23
C ASP A 183 12.73 5.36 -65.64
N GLY A 184 11.46 5.13 -65.29
CA GLY A 184 10.56 6.13 -64.72
C GLY A 184 9.99 7.11 -65.75
N THR A 185 10.26 6.92 -67.04
CA THR A 185 9.53 7.63 -68.11
C THR A 185 8.16 6.99 -68.33
N ASN A 186 7.23 7.70 -68.97
CA ASN A 186 5.93 7.18 -69.41
C ASN A 186 5.73 7.50 -70.91
N ASN A 187 6.79 7.28 -71.69
CA ASN A 187 6.83 7.63 -73.12
C ASN A 187 6.44 6.48 -74.05
N GLY A 188 6.22 5.28 -73.51
CA GLY A 188 5.77 4.07 -74.23
C GLY A 188 4.43 3.56 -73.71
N GLU A 189 4.07 2.34 -74.11
CA GLU A 189 2.82 1.71 -73.67
C GLU A 189 2.92 1.19 -72.21
N ASN A 190 1.89 1.42 -71.41
CA ASN A 190 1.79 0.98 -70.01
C ASN A 190 0.40 0.40 -69.73
N TYR A 191 0.30 -0.93 -69.62
CA TYR A 191 -0.99 -1.60 -69.41
C TYR A 191 -0.87 -2.93 -68.63
N VAL A 192 -1.98 -3.40 -68.08
CA VAL A 192 -2.20 -4.81 -67.72
C VAL A 192 -3.31 -5.33 -68.60
N PHE A 193 -3.04 -6.44 -69.26
CA PHE A 193 -3.91 -7.09 -70.23
C PHE A 193 -4.18 -8.51 -69.75
N PHE A 194 -5.45 -8.89 -69.70
CA PHE A 194 -5.87 -10.24 -69.34
C PHE A 194 -6.94 -10.73 -70.31
N SER A 195 -6.62 -11.74 -71.09
CA SER A 195 -7.46 -12.19 -72.21
C SER A 195 -7.56 -13.70 -72.31
N LEU A 196 -8.51 -14.15 -73.11
CA LEU A 196 -8.73 -15.53 -73.52
C LEU A 196 -8.56 -15.64 -75.04
N GLY A 197 -8.06 -16.78 -75.50
CA GLY A 197 -8.01 -17.12 -76.93
C GLY A 197 -6.91 -18.13 -77.22
N TRP A 198 -6.28 -18.03 -78.39
CA TRP A 198 -5.16 -18.89 -78.75
C TRP A 198 -3.84 -18.12 -78.72
N GLY A 199 -2.87 -18.60 -77.95
CA GLY A 199 -1.55 -17.96 -77.81
C GLY A 199 -0.59 -18.38 -78.91
N SER A 200 0.07 -19.53 -78.76
CA SER A 200 1.11 -19.93 -79.73
C SER A 200 1.38 -21.42 -79.83
N SER A 201 0.81 -22.26 -78.96
CA SER A 201 1.03 -23.71 -78.99
C SER A 201 -0.08 -24.50 -78.28
N GLY A 202 -0.37 -25.70 -78.79
CA GLY A 202 -1.49 -26.55 -78.35
C GLY A 202 -2.78 -26.28 -79.14
N ASN A 203 -3.75 -27.19 -79.06
CA ASN A 203 -5.09 -27.03 -79.63
C ASN A 203 -6.12 -26.78 -78.52
N GLN A 204 -5.87 -25.75 -77.69
CA GLN A 204 -6.67 -25.44 -76.50
C GLN A 204 -6.71 -23.92 -76.31
N PHE A 205 -7.78 -23.44 -75.69
CA PHE A 205 -7.86 -22.06 -75.23
C PHE A 205 -6.83 -21.80 -74.13
N GLN A 206 -6.27 -20.60 -74.16
CA GLN A 206 -5.27 -20.12 -73.22
C GLN A 206 -5.68 -18.74 -72.72
N THR A 207 -5.50 -18.50 -71.43
CA THR A 207 -5.49 -17.12 -70.93
C THR A 207 -4.10 -16.53 -71.11
N GLU A 208 -4.01 -15.32 -71.68
CA GLU A 208 -2.80 -14.52 -71.69
C GLU A 208 -2.89 -13.43 -70.63
N THR A 209 -1.84 -13.28 -69.83
CA THR A 209 -1.63 -12.07 -69.03
C THR A 209 -0.37 -11.36 -69.49
N LYS A 210 -0.51 -10.09 -69.88
CA LYS A 210 0.61 -9.25 -70.33
C LYS A 210 0.68 -8.00 -69.46
N THR A 211 1.85 -7.75 -68.89
CA THR A 211 2.06 -6.61 -67.98
C THR A 211 3.09 -5.65 -68.54
N THR A 212 2.63 -4.79 -69.43
CA THR A 212 3.51 -3.92 -70.20
C THR A 212 3.89 -2.68 -69.42
N ARG A 213 5.21 -2.40 -69.37
CA ARG A 213 5.80 -1.20 -68.80
C ARG A 213 6.76 -0.54 -69.78
N ASN A 214 6.49 0.69 -70.20
CA ASN A 214 7.24 1.43 -71.22
C ASN A 214 7.55 0.60 -72.47
N SER A 215 6.52 -0.05 -73.01
CA SER A 215 6.62 -0.97 -74.15
C SER A 215 7.43 -2.25 -73.87
N SER A 216 7.89 -2.53 -72.65
CA SER A 216 8.41 -3.86 -72.30
C SER A 216 7.25 -4.77 -71.91
N SER A 217 6.94 -5.79 -72.73
CA SER A 217 5.71 -6.61 -72.62
C SER A 217 5.96 -8.06 -72.19
N PRO A 218 6.31 -8.34 -70.91
CA PRO A 218 6.35 -9.71 -70.40
C PRO A 218 4.94 -10.31 -70.45
N LEU A 219 4.82 -11.48 -71.08
CA LEU A 219 3.58 -12.24 -71.20
C LEU A 219 3.68 -13.61 -70.53
N VAL A 220 2.55 -14.09 -70.03
CA VAL A 220 2.38 -15.43 -69.45
C VAL A 220 1.14 -16.06 -70.07
N LEU A 221 1.29 -17.28 -70.61
CA LEU A 221 0.19 -18.09 -71.13
C LEU A 221 -0.15 -19.22 -70.15
N GLN A 222 -1.44 -19.48 -69.95
CA GLN A 222 -1.92 -20.61 -69.17
C GLN A 222 -3.04 -21.34 -69.90
N ASN A 223 -2.97 -22.67 -69.97
CA ASN A 223 -3.98 -23.48 -70.63
C ASN A 223 -5.32 -23.45 -69.85
N ARG A 224 -6.41 -23.44 -70.61
CA ARG A 224 -7.80 -23.50 -70.13
C ARG A 224 -8.61 -24.62 -70.78
N GLY A 225 -7.95 -25.52 -71.51
CA GLY A 225 -8.63 -26.65 -72.15
C GLY A 225 -9.55 -26.16 -73.26
N ASP A 226 -10.76 -26.70 -73.29
CA ASP A 226 -11.74 -26.46 -74.37
C ASP A 226 -12.72 -25.33 -73.99
N ASN A 227 -12.40 -24.55 -72.95
CA ASN A 227 -13.24 -23.46 -72.46
C ASN A 227 -13.08 -22.20 -73.32
N SER A 228 -13.99 -22.02 -74.28
CA SER A 228 -14.12 -20.80 -75.09
C SER A 228 -14.76 -19.62 -74.35
N VAL A 229 -15.30 -19.87 -73.14
CA VAL A 229 -16.04 -18.91 -72.31
C VAL A 229 -15.46 -18.85 -70.91
N ILE A 230 -15.05 -17.66 -70.47
CA ILE A 230 -14.51 -17.44 -69.12
C ILE A 230 -14.93 -16.07 -68.60
N ASN A 231 -15.25 -15.99 -67.31
CA ASN A 231 -15.35 -14.72 -66.59
C ASN A 231 -13.95 -14.22 -66.26
N LEU A 232 -13.60 -13.02 -66.70
CA LEU A 232 -12.35 -12.35 -66.40
C LEU A 232 -12.62 -11.17 -65.48
N GLN A 233 -11.77 -11.01 -64.47
CA GLN A 233 -11.85 -9.87 -63.56
C GLN A 233 -10.46 -9.25 -63.37
N ILE A 234 -10.41 -7.92 -63.44
CA ILE A 234 -9.24 -7.13 -63.06
C ILE A 234 -9.65 -6.19 -61.92
N ALA A 235 -8.98 -6.31 -60.77
CA ALA A 235 -9.14 -5.40 -59.65
C ALA A 235 -7.89 -4.52 -59.49
N ARG A 236 -8.08 -3.20 -59.44
CA ARG A 236 -7.06 -2.20 -59.14
C ARG A 236 -7.31 -1.67 -57.73
N ILE A 237 -6.37 -1.90 -56.81
CA ILE A 237 -6.44 -1.45 -55.41
C ILE A 237 -5.09 -0.83 -55.00
N GLY A 238 -5.05 0.46 -54.66
CA GLY A 238 -3.86 1.13 -54.12
C GLY A 238 -2.74 1.33 -55.15
N ASP A 239 -1.73 0.46 -55.20
CA ASP A 239 -0.70 0.34 -56.26
C ASP A 239 -0.62 -1.10 -56.81
N SER A 240 -1.68 -1.87 -56.60
CA SER A 240 -1.73 -3.30 -56.89
C SER A 240 -2.83 -3.62 -57.87
N VAL A 241 -2.55 -4.61 -58.72
CA VAL A 241 -3.50 -5.13 -59.72
C VAL A 241 -3.63 -6.63 -59.52
N TYR A 242 -4.86 -7.11 -59.45
CA TYR A 242 -5.20 -8.51 -59.31
C TYR A 242 -5.95 -8.94 -60.55
N THR A 243 -5.57 -10.08 -61.11
CA THR A 243 -6.32 -10.72 -62.19
C THR A 243 -6.94 -12.00 -61.65
N LEU A 244 -8.24 -12.18 -61.82
CA LEU A 244 -8.99 -13.35 -61.39
C LEU A 244 -9.76 -13.91 -62.58
N PHE A 245 -10.04 -15.20 -62.56
CA PHE A 245 -10.87 -15.86 -63.58
C PHE A 245 -11.82 -16.85 -62.95
N GLN A 246 -12.90 -17.15 -63.67
CA GLN A 246 -13.82 -18.23 -63.32
C GLN A 246 -14.32 -18.88 -64.61
N ILE A 247 -14.19 -20.21 -64.68
CA ILE A 247 -14.91 -20.99 -65.68
C ILE A 247 -16.38 -21.03 -65.22
N PRO A 248 -17.37 -20.64 -66.05
CA PRO A 248 -18.76 -20.57 -65.61
C PRO A 248 -19.24 -21.86 -64.93
N GLY A 249 -19.76 -21.74 -63.71
CA GLY A 249 -20.20 -22.87 -62.87
C GLY A 249 -19.13 -23.47 -61.94
N GLU A 250 -17.89 -22.97 -61.99
CA GLU A 250 -16.82 -23.31 -61.04
C GLU A 250 -16.54 -22.15 -60.06
N ASP A 251 -15.67 -22.38 -59.08
CA ASP A 251 -15.26 -21.34 -58.13
C ASP A 251 -14.30 -20.33 -58.78
N TRP A 252 -14.33 -19.09 -58.29
CA TRP A 252 -13.36 -18.06 -58.70
C TRP A 252 -11.94 -18.43 -58.29
N GLY A 253 -11.01 -18.28 -59.24
CA GLY A 253 -9.58 -18.48 -59.03
C GLY A 253 -8.77 -17.19 -59.19
N LEU A 254 -7.82 -16.96 -58.30
CA LEU A 254 -6.82 -15.91 -58.48
C LEU A 254 -5.82 -16.33 -59.57
N ASN A 255 -5.68 -15.53 -60.62
CA ASN A 255 -4.66 -15.77 -61.66
C ASN A 255 -3.30 -15.21 -61.25
N ASN A 256 -3.23 -13.94 -60.82
CA ASN A 256 -1.95 -13.32 -60.42
C ASN A 256 -2.12 -12.01 -59.64
N ARG A 257 -1.04 -11.58 -58.98
CA ARG A 257 -0.94 -10.33 -58.21
C ARG A 257 0.25 -9.50 -58.70
N TYR A 258 -0.01 -8.28 -59.15
CA TYR A 258 0.99 -7.37 -59.69
C TYR A 258 1.14 -6.12 -58.82
N HIS A 259 2.36 -5.59 -58.76
CA HIS A 259 2.64 -4.27 -58.20
C HIS A 259 2.90 -3.29 -59.35
N ARG A 260 2.06 -2.27 -59.48
CA ARG A 260 1.99 -1.33 -60.59
C ARG A 260 1.91 0.13 -60.12
N PRO A 261 2.93 0.64 -59.41
CA PRO A 261 2.97 2.04 -58.96
C PRO A 261 3.19 3.05 -60.10
N ASP A 262 3.43 2.56 -61.31
CA ASP A 262 3.53 3.36 -62.53
C ASP A 262 2.18 3.72 -63.14
N LEU A 263 1.13 2.97 -62.80
CA LEU A 263 -0.22 3.25 -63.31
C LEU A 263 -0.81 4.45 -62.56
N PRO A 264 -1.24 5.52 -63.27
CA PRO A 264 -1.83 6.70 -62.63
C PRO A 264 -3.23 6.41 -62.05
N ASP A 265 -3.76 7.37 -61.28
CA ASP A 265 -5.08 7.28 -60.64
C ASP A 265 -6.23 7.10 -61.65
N THR A 266 -6.13 7.72 -62.84
CA THR A 266 -7.13 7.57 -63.91
C THR A 266 -6.60 6.65 -64.99
N LEU A 267 -7.34 5.58 -65.28
CA LEU A 267 -6.98 4.56 -66.27
C LEU A 267 -8.06 4.43 -67.35
N GLN A 268 -7.63 4.05 -68.55
CA GLN A 268 -8.50 3.55 -69.61
C GLN A 268 -8.79 2.08 -69.32
N VAL A 269 -10.05 1.74 -69.05
CA VAL A 269 -10.47 0.39 -68.66
C VAL A 269 -11.52 -0.12 -69.64
N GLY A 270 -11.30 -1.30 -70.20
CA GLY A 270 -12.29 -1.89 -71.09
C GLY A 270 -11.81 -3.11 -71.85
N MET A 271 -12.43 -3.33 -73.00
CA MET A 271 -12.31 -4.56 -73.79
C MET A 271 -11.33 -4.38 -74.93
N VAL A 272 -10.65 -5.46 -75.26
CA VAL A 272 -9.57 -5.50 -76.24
C VAL A 272 -9.64 -6.79 -77.04
N ALA A 273 -9.24 -6.74 -78.31
CA ALA A 273 -9.12 -7.89 -79.19
C ALA A 273 -7.95 -7.69 -80.16
N TYR A 274 -7.21 -8.76 -80.46
CA TYR A 274 -6.13 -8.71 -81.44
C TYR A 274 -5.87 -10.10 -82.03
N THR A 275 -5.25 -10.17 -83.23
CA THR A 275 -5.09 -11.42 -84.00
C THR A 275 -3.92 -11.32 -84.98
N ASP A 276 -3.40 -12.48 -85.41
CA ASP A 276 -2.46 -12.61 -86.52
C ASP A 276 -1.09 -11.94 -86.29
N TRP A 277 -0.43 -12.30 -85.18
CA TRP A 277 0.91 -11.82 -84.81
C TRP A 277 1.96 -12.09 -85.89
N THR A 278 1.92 -13.28 -86.50
CA THR A 278 2.88 -13.68 -87.54
C THR A 278 2.92 -12.62 -88.65
N LYS A 279 1.74 -12.20 -89.13
CA LYS A 279 1.64 -11.20 -90.18
C LYS A 279 1.81 -9.76 -89.67
N ALA A 280 1.29 -9.46 -88.48
CA ALA A 280 1.37 -8.12 -87.91
C ALA A 280 2.82 -7.65 -87.68
N ASN A 281 3.71 -8.56 -87.24
CA ASN A 281 5.10 -8.25 -86.92
C ASN A 281 6.00 -8.03 -88.16
N ASP A 282 5.48 -8.21 -89.38
CA ASP A 282 6.19 -7.84 -90.60
C ASP A 282 6.22 -6.32 -90.86
N TYR A 283 5.34 -5.58 -90.18
CA TYR A 283 5.18 -4.15 -90.34
C TYR A 283 5.94 -3.36 -89.28
N ASP A 284 6.39 -2.15 -89.63
CA ASP A 284 6.86 -1.20 -88.62
C ASP A 284 5.72 -0.83 -87.64
N PRO A 285 5.99 -0.73 -86.33
CA PRO A 285 4.96 -0.42 -85.35
C PRO A 285 4.16 0.85 -85.64
N PHE A 286 4.81 1.93 -86.11
CA PHE A 286 4.09 3.17 -86.44
C PHE A 286 3.16 2.96 -87.63
N TYR A 287 3.61 2.21 -88.63
CA TYR A 287 2.79 1.88 -89.79
C TYR A 287 1.57 1.06 -89.40
N LEU A 288 1.75 0.00 -88.62
CA LEU A 288 0.64 -0.85 -88.16
C LEU A 288 -0.35 -0.05 -87.31
N ASN A 289 0.12 0.74 -86.35
CA ASN A 289 -0.73 1.52 -85.45
C ASN A 289 -1.59 2.56 -86.19
N ASN A 290 -1.12 3.04 -87.35
CA ASN A 290 -1.79 4.07 -88.13
C ASN A 290 -2.70 3.52 -89.25
N ASN A 291 -2.65 2.23 -89.56
CA ASN A 291 -3.36 1.64 -90.70
C ASN A 291 -4.11 0.35 -90.33
N ALA A 292 -5.33 0.17 -90.83
CA ALA A 292 -5.95 -1.15 -90.92
C ALA A 292 -5.27 -1.94 -92.04
N LEU A 293 -4.81 -3.15 -91.72
CA LEU A 293 -4.17 -4.01 -92.70
C LEU A 293 -5.21 -4.86 -93.42
N HIS A 294 -5.15 -4.87 -94.75
CA HIS A 294 -6.06 -5.64 -95.61
C HIS A 294 -5.29 -6.33 -96.75
N PRO A 295 -5.77 -7.47 -97.24
CA PRO A 295 -5.28 -8.07 -98.48
C PRO A 295 -5.30 -7.07 -99.65
N GLY A 296 -4.17 -6.94 -100.36
CA GLY A 296 -4.02 -6.05 -101.51
C GLY A 296 -3.51 -4.63 -101.21
N GLY A 297 -3.22 -4.31 -99.94
CA GLY A 297 -2.52 -3.09 -99.50
C GLY A 297 -0.99 -3.17 -99.65
N TYR A 298 -0.27 -2.22 -99.02
CA TYR A 298 1.19 -2.33 -98.87
C TYR A 298 1.49 -3.52 -97.97
N ASP A 299 2.33 -4.45 -98.45
CA ASP A 299 2.68 -5.68 -97.76
C ASP A 299 4.18 -5.98 -97.91
N PRO A 300 4.97 -5.94 -96.81
CA PRO A 300 6.38 -6.31 -96.81
C PRO A 300 6.63 -7.78 -97.17
N THR A 301 5.66 -8.67 -96.89
CA THR A 301 5.74 -10.13 -97.04
C THR A 301 4.54 -10.67 -97.85
N PRO A 302 4.39 -10.28 -99.13
CA PRO A 302 3.19 -10.56 -99.94
C PRO A 302 2.92 -12.04 -100.27
N PHE A 303 3.76 -12.95 -99.78
CA PHE A 303 3.60 -14.40 -99.93
C PHE A 303 3.06 -15.08 -98.67
N GLU A 304 2.91 -14.34 -97.57
CA GLU A 304 2.25 -14.80 -96.35
C GLU A 304 0.83 -14.25 -96.34
N ASP A 305 -0.15 -15.11 -96.09
CA ASP A 305 -1.56 -14.75 -96.11
C ASP A 305 -1.92 -13.90 -94.88
N PHE A 306 -2.86 -12.96 -95.04
CA PHE A 306 -3.51 -12.32 -93.90
C PHE A 306 -4.51 -13.31 -93.30
N GLN A 307 -4.38 -13.59 -92.01
CA GLN A 307 -5.22 -14.57 -91.31
C GLN A 307 -5.80 -14.03 -90.00
N PRO A 308 -6.47 -12.86 -89.99
CA PRO A 308 -7.24 -12.48 -88.82
C PRO A 308 -8.40 -13.45 -88.68
N ASP A 309 -8.42 -14.22 -87.59
CA ASP A 309 -9.33 -15.35 -87.34
C ASP A 309 -10.17 -15.16 -86.06
N LEU A 310 -9.95 -14.09 -85.29
CA LEU A 310 -10.64 -13.88 -84.02
C LEU A 310 -12.02 -13.22 -84.16
N VAL A 311 -13.01 -13.78 -83.45
CA VAL A 311 -14.21 -13.08 -82.97
C VAL A 311 -14.21 -13.06 -81.43
N ALA A 312 -14.21 -11.86 -80.84
CA ALA A 312 -14.32 -11.69 -79.39
C ALA A 312 -15.69 -11.08 -79.03
N GLY A 313 -16.54 -11.88 -78.37
CA GLY A 313 -17.81 -11.46 -77.81
C GLY A 313 -17.73 -11.24 -76.31
N PHE A 314 -18.46 -10.25 -75.79
CA PHE A 314 -18.55 -9.95 -74.37
C PHE A 314 -20.01 -9.87 -73.96
N ASP A 315 -20.43 -10.65 -72.97
CA ASP A 315 -21.86 -10.77 -72.57
C ASP A 315 -22.27 -9.66 -71.61
N PHE A 316 -21.32 -9.14 -70.83
CA PHE A 316 -21.51 -7.95 -70.00
C PHE A 316 -20.16 -7.36 -69.64
N ILE A 317 -20.17 -6.13 -69.12
CA ILE A 317 -19.06 -5.57 -68.36
C ILE A 317 -19.59 -4.85 -67.13
N GLN A 318 -19.04 -5.18 -65.98
CA GLN A 318 -19.43 -4.64 -64.68
C GLN A 318 -18.26 -3.88 -64.06
N PHE A 319 -18.53 -2.69 -63.56
CA PHE A 319 -17.58 -1.86 -62.84
C PHE A 319 -18.07 -1.59 -61.42
N ASP A 320 -17.24 -1.93 -60.44
CA ASP A 320 -17.61 -1.85 -59.03
C ASP A 320 -16.46 -1.28 -58.20
N ARG A 321 -16.78 -0.72 -57.04
CA ARG A 321 -15.76 -0.31 -56.06
C ARG A 321 -15.41 -1.52 -55.18
N PRO A 322 -14.12 -1.84 -54.96
CA PRO A 322 -13.76 -2.94 -54.08
C PRO A 322 -14.04 -2.57 -52.62
N GLU A 323 -14.97 -3.30 -51.98
CA GLU A 323 -15.26 -3.14 -50.56
C GLU A 323 -14.31 -3.98 -49.71
N ILE A 324 -13.16 -3.40 -49.34
CA ILE A 324 -12.16 -4.11 -48.56
C ILE A 324 -12.70 -4.36 -47.13
N PRO A 325 -12.79 -5.63 -46.69
CA PRO A 325 -13.22 -5.97 -45.34
C PRO A 325 -12.43 -5.21 -44.28
N PRO A 326 -13.05 -4.74 -43.18
CA PRO A 326 -12.39 -3.89 -42.19
C PRO A 326 -11.09 -4.47 -41.60
N ASP A 327 -11.01 -5.80 -41.47
CA ASP A 327 -9.84 -6.53 -40.97
C ASP A 327 -8.67 -6.57 -41.96
N LEU A 328 -8.94 -6.33 -43.25
CA LEU A 328 -7.94 -6.29 -44.32
C LEU A 328 -7.52 -4.86 -44.70
N GLN A 329 -8.21 -3.83 -44.18
CA GLN A 329 -7.90 -2.44 -44.49
C GLN A 329 -6.50 -2.04 -43.99
N GLY A 330 -5.76 -1.30 -44.83
CA GLY A 330 -4.42 -0.80 -44.52
C GLY A 330 -3.29 -1.83 -44.63
N LEU A 331 -3.59 -3.08 -45.00
CA LEU A 331 -2.59 -4.11 -45.30
C LEU A 331 -2.08 -3.98 -46.75
N ASP A 332 -0.84 -4.45 -47.01
CA ASP A 332 -0.41 -4.77 -48.37
C ASP A 332 -1.11 -6.07 -48.81
N LEU A 333 -2.29 -5.92 -49.41
CA LEU A 333 -3.13 -7.02 -49.91
C LEU A 333 -2.41 -7.91 -50.94
N ARG A 334 -1.24 -7.52 -51.47
CA ARG A 334 -0.46 -8.38 -52.36
C ARG A 334 0.32 -9.43 -51.59
N THR A 335 0.86 -9.08 -50.43
CA THR A 335 1.82 -9.92 -49.68
C THR A 335 1.32 -10.41 -48.34
N GLN A 336 0.28 -9.78 -47.78
CA GLN A 336 -0.20 -10.03 -46.41
C GLN A 336 -1.58 -10.71 -46.35
N THR A 337 -2.14 -11.13 -47.48
CA THR A 337 -3.44 -11.84 -47.54
C THR A 337 -3.34 -13.15 -48.30
N THR A 338 -4.15 -14.13 -47.92
CA THR A 338 -4.32 -15.39 -48.66
C THR A 338 -5.23 -15.20 -49.87
N ASP A 339 -5.24 -16.16 -50.80
CA ASP A 339 -6.15 -16.13 -51.95
C ASP A 339 -7.61 -16.17 -51.49
N GLN A 340 -7.92 -16.96 -50.46
CA GLN A 340 -9.28 -17.04 -49.88
C GLN A 340 -9.71 -15.70 -49.26
N GLN A 341 -8.79 -14.97 -48.61
CA GLN A 341 -9.08 -13.63 -48.08
C GLN A 341 -9.34 -12.63 -49.21
N LEU A 342 -8.61 -12.69 -50.32
CA LEU A 342 -8.92 -11.85 -51.49
C LEU A 342 -10.26 -12.22 -52.12
N LEU A 343 -10.55 -13.52 -52.24
CA LEU A 343 -11.82 -14.03 -52.78
C LEU A 343 -13.02 -13.76 -51.86
N SER A 344 -12.81 -13.40 -50.58
CA SER A 344 -13.91 -13.05 -49.67
C SER A 344 -14.63 -11.77 -50.05
N PHE A 345 -13.99 -10.88 -50.82
CA PHE A 345 -14.57 -9.63 -51.29
C PHE A 345 -14.32 -9.36 -52.78
N LEU A 346 -13.56 -10.21 -53.48
CA LEU A 346 -13.42 -10.20 -54.95
C LEU A 346 -14.11 -11.44 -55.54
N GLY A 347 -14.12 -11.57 -56.88
CA GLY A 347 -14.93 -12.59 -57.55
C GLY A 347 -16.43 -12.25 -57.45
N ASP A 348 -17.28 -13.24 -57.17
CA ASP A 348 -18.74 -13.05 -57.08
C ASP A 348 -19.15 -12.12 -55.92
N ASN A 349 -18.34 -12.02 -54.86
CA ASN A 349 -18.67 -11.23 -53.67
C ASN A 349 -18.69 -9.72 -53.93
N VAL A 350 -18.03 -9.25 -54.99
CA VAL A 350 -18.10 -7.85 -55.43
C VAL A 350 -19.47 -7.52 -56.07
N ASN A 351 -20.22 -8.52 -56.51
CA ASN A 351 -21.47 -8.38 -57.28
C ASN A 351 -22.73 -8.85 -56.51
N ALA A 352 -22.69 -8.98 -55.17
CA ALA A 352 -23.81 -9.50 -54.38
C ALA A 352 -25.02 -8.52 -54.34
N PRO A 353 -26.28 -9.02 -54.28
CA PRO A 353 -27.45 -8.14 -54.23
C PRO A 353 -27.53 -7.35 -52.91
N ASP A 354 -27.83 -6.05 -53.01
CA ASP A 354 -28.00 -5.13 -51.88
C ASP A 354 -29.31 -5.42 -51.11
N LEU A 355 -29.28 -6.42 -50.22
CA LEU A 355 -30.37 -6.78 -49.30
C LEU A 355 -29.96 -6.53 -47.85
N PRO A 356 -30.89 -6.13 -46.95
CA PRO A 356 -30.59 -5.99 -45.53
C PRO A 356 -30.19 -7.33 -44.91
N THR A 357 -29.12 -7.35 -44.11
CA THR A 357 -28.79 -8.50 -43.25
C THR A 357 -29.57 -8.41 -41.94
N VAL A 358 -30.06 -9.52 -41.40
CA VAL A 358 -30.79 -9.58 -40.12
C VAL A 358 -30.02 -10.45 -39.11
N THR A 359 -29.86 -9.95 -37.88
CA THR A 359 -29.23 -10.64 -36.74
C THR A 359 -30.20 -10.75 -35.57
N VAL A 360 -29.95 -11.67 -34.63
CA VAL A 360 -30.70 -11.80 -33.37
C VAL A 360 -29.73 -11.93 -32.19
N GLU A 361 -29.95 -11.13 -31.16
CA GLU A 361 -29.17 -11.15 -29.92
C GLU A 361 -30.09 -11.12 -28.70
N SER A 362 -29.62 -11.66 -27.58
CA SER A 362 -30.23 -11.44 -26.27
C SER A 362 -29.35 -10.47 -25.47
N SER A 363 -29.98 -9.45 -24.88
CA SER A 363 -29.30 -8.48 -24.00
C SER A 363 -29.03 -9.06 -22.61
N VAL A 364 -29.76 -10.12 -22.25
CA VAL A 364 -29.71 -10.80 -20.96
C VAL A 364 -29.47 -12.29 -21.22
N LEU A 365 -28.53 -12.91 -20.51
CA LEU A 365 -28.22 -14.34 -20.65
C LEU A 365 -29.05 -15.20 -19.70
N ASN A 366 -29.38 -14.68 -18.52
CA ASN A 366 -30.17 -15.37 -17.50
C ASN A 366 -31.23 -14.45 -16.92
N VAL A 367 -32.44 -14.95 -16.69
CA VAL A 367 -33.51 -14.27 -15.95
C VAL A 367 -33.96 -15.15 -14.79
N GLU A 368 -34.27 -14.55 -13.65
CA GLU A 368 -34.93 -15.27 -12.54
C GLU A 368 -36.35 -15.63 -12.96
N GLU A 369 -36.82 -16.81 -12.58
CA GLU A 369 -38.20 -17.21 -12.70
C GLU A 369 -39.07 -16.35 -11.80
N LEU A 370 -39.59 -15.24 -12.33
CA LEU A 370 -40.47 -14.34 -11.59
C LEU A 370 -41.57 -13.88 -12.53
N ASN A 371 -42.78 -13.71 -12.01
CA ASN A 371 -43.90 -13.13 -12.78
C ASN A 371 -43.63 -11.67 -13.24
N SER A 372 -42.54 -11.04 -12.77
CA SER A 372 -42.05 -9.75 -13.23
C SER A 372 -40.91 -9.82 -14.26
N SER A 373 -40.36 -11.01 -14.52
CA SER A 373 -39.28 -11.24 -15.47
C SER A 373 -39.81 -11.39 -16.90
N GLN A 374 -38.98 -11.01 -17.87
CA GLN A 374 -39.32 -11.05 -19.28
C GLN A 374 -38.09 -11.45 -20.09
N LEU A 375 -38.28 -12.38 -21.03
CA LEU A 375 -37.30 -12.74 -22.04
C LEU A 375 -37.26 -11.65 -23.11
N GLU A 376 -36.05 -11.22 -23.50
CA GLU A 376 -35.84 -10.15 -24.47
C GLU A 376 -34.88 -10.58 -25.58
N PHE A 377 -35.39 -10.71 -26.80
CA PHE A 377 -34.60 -10.96 -28.00
C PHE A 377 -34.68 -9.75 -28.93
N THR A 378 -33.53 -9.17 -29.25
CA THR A 378 -33.43 -8.02 -30.16
C THR A 378 -32.99 -8.46 -31.54
N PHE A 379 -33.86 -8.21 -32.53
CA PHE A 379 -33.58 -8.42 -33.94
C PHE A 379 -33.09 -7.11 -34.55
N THR A 380 -31.99 -7.14 -35.30
CA THR A 380 -31.40 -5.95 -35.93
C THR A 380 -31.22 -6.17 -37.42
N ARG A 381 -31.45 -5.13 -38.24
CA ARG A 381 -31.16 -5.16 -39.68
C ARG A 381 -30.17 -4.09 -40.14
N SER A 382 -29.37 -4.37 -41.18
CA SER A 382 -28.27 -3.49 -41.63
C SER A 382 -28.65 -2.31 -42.52
N ALA A 383 -29.71 -2.42 -43.33
CA ALA A 383 -30.06 -1.35 -44.29
C ALA A 383 -30.63 -0.09 -43.60
N THR A 384 -30.26 1.10 -44.07
CA THR A 384 -30.67 2.37 -43.41
C THR A 384 -32.10 2.81 -43.74
N GLN A 385 -32.73 2.33 -44.83
CA GLN A 385 -34.14 2.58 -45.15
C GLN A 385 -34.81 1.42 -45.89
N LEU A 386 -36.02 1.05 -45.45
CA LEU A 386 -36.93 0.11 -46.13
C LEU A 386 -38.31 0.75 -46.18
N ASP A 387 -38.84 0.96 -47.38
CA ASP A 387 -40.13 1.64 -47.58
C ASP A 387 -41.35 0.72 -47.38
N GLN A 388 -41.11 -0.57 -47.16
CA GLN A 388 -42.11 -1.60 -46.86
C GLN A 388 -41.70 -2.38 -45.60
N PRO A 389 -42.67 -2.92 -44.84
CA PRO A 389 -42.36 -3.79 -43.72
C PRO A 389 -41.64 -5.07 -44.17
N LEU A 390 -40.77 -5.58 -43.31
CA LEU A 390 -40.00 -6.81 -43.53
C LEU A 390 -40.38 -7.83 -42.45
N THR A 391 -40.99 -8.95 -42.85
CA THR A 391 -41.30 -10.07 -41.95
C THR A 391 -40.14 -11.06 -41.95
N VAL A 392 -39.75 -11.50 -40.76
CA VAL A 392 -38.65 -12.45 -40.54
C VAL A 392 -39.15 -13.59 -39.66
N ASP A 393 -38.93 -14.82 -40.11
CA ASP A 393 -39.31 -16.03 -39.41
C ASP A 393 -38.20 -16.48 -38.45
N TYR A 394 -38.59 -17.03 -37.30
CA TYR A 394 -37.68 -17.63 -36.34
C TYR A 394 -38.23 -18.94 -35.78
N GLN A 395 -37.34 -19.81 -35.35
CA GLN A 395 -37.67 -21.03 -34.62
C GLN A 395 -37.33 -20.89 -33.14
N ILE A 396 -38.19 -21.44 -32.28
CA ILE A 396 -37.97 -21.54 -30.83
C ILE A 396 -37.50 -22.95 -30.51
N SER A 397 -36.51 -23.05 -29.63
CA SER A 397 -35.99 -24.30 -29.06
C SER A 397 -35.54 -24.04 -27.61
N GLY A 398 -34.97 -25.05 -26.96
CA GLY A 398 -34.55 -24.97 -25.56
C GLY A 398 -35.16 -26.08 -24.71
N THR A 399 -34.97 -26.00 -23.40
CA THR A 399 -35.55 -26.93 -22.43
C THR A 399 -36.86 -26.44 -21.83
N ALA A 400 -37.08 -25.11 -21.80
CA ALA A 400 -38.30 -24.52 -21.27
C ALA A 400 -39.51 -24.79 -22.17
N THR A 401 -40.64 -25.05 -21.54
CA THR A 401 -41.95 -25.38 -22.11
C THR A 401 -42.82 -24.12 -22.29
N PRO A 402 -43.17 -23.78 -23.55
CA PRO A 402 -44.10 -22.67 -23.81
C PRO A 402 -45.47 -22.87 -23.14
N GLY A 403 -45.90 -21.87 -22.38
CA GLY A 403 -47.18 -21.85 -21.65
C GLY A 403 -47.13 -22.47 -20.25
N LEU A 404 -46.01 -23.06 -19.84
CA LEU A 404 -45.72 -23.40 -18.45
C LEU A 404 -44.73 -22.40 -17.86
N ASP A 405 -43.57 -22.23 -18.50
CA ASP A 405 -42.43 -21.48 -17.92
C ASP A 405 -42.27 -20.09 -18.58
N PHE A 406 -42.82 -19.92 -19.80
CA PHE A 406 -42.89 -18.62 -20.46
C PHE A 406 -44.08 -18.49 -21.41
N GLN A 407 -44.48 -17.25 -21.71
CA GLN A 407 -45.55 -16.97 -22.68
C GLN A 407 -45.22 -17.53 -24.07
N SER A 408 -46.16 -18.27 -24.68
CA SER A 408 -45.98 -18.77 -26.05
C SER A 408 -45.76 -17.65 -27.08
N LEU A 409 -44.73 -17.81 -27.91
CA LEU A 409 -44.29 -16.87 -28.94
C LEU A 409 -44.84 -17.23 -30.35
N SER A 410 -44.88 -16.26 -31.26
CA SER A 410 -45.53 -16.38 -32.58
C SER A 410 -44.73 -17.14 -33.65
N GLY A 411 -43.39 -17.16 -33.55
CA GLY A 411 -42.50 -17.71 -34.59
C GLY A 411 -42.16 -16.74 -35.73
N GLU A 412 -42.68 -15.50 -35.69
CA GLU A 412 -42.38 -14.45 -36.67
C GLU A 412 -42.25 -13.08 -35.99
N ILE A 413 -41.35 -12.23 -36.49
CA ILE A 413 -41.27 -10.80 -36.17
C ILE A 413 -41.46 -9.97 -37.44
N THR A 414 -41.86 -8.71 -37.30
CA THR A 414 -42.01 -7.80 -38.44
C THR A 414 -41.35 -6.46 -38.11
N PHE A 415 -40.34 -6.08 -38.90
CA PHE A 415 -39.84 -4.72 -38.92
C PHE A 415 -40.85 -3.85 -39.65
N ALA A 416 -41.36 -2.80 -39.00
CA ALA A 416 -42.13 -1.78 -39.71
C ALA A 416 -41.26 -1.08 -40.77
N ALA A 417 -41.89 -0.38 -41.71
CA ALA A 417 -41.16 0.42 -42.69
C ALA A 417 -40.19 1.37 -41.96
N ASN A 418 -38.92 1.34 -42.35
CA ASN A 418 -37.80 2.09 -41.77
C ASN A 418 -37.45 1.78 -40.31
N GLU A 419 -38.00 0.74 -39.70
CA GLU A 419 -37.61 0.28 -38.35
C GLU A 419 -36.39 -0.63 -38.44
N ALA A 420 -35.28 -0.28 -37.79
CA ALA A 420 -34.02 -1.03 -37.89
C ALA A 420 -33.86 -2.14 -36.83
N THR A 421 -34.66 -2.08 -35.77
CA THR A 421 -34.60 -3.00 -34.63
C THR A 421 -36.01 -3.35 -34.18
N VAL A 422 -36.26 -4.63 -33.90
CA VAL A 422 -37.51 -5.10 -33.29
C VAL A 422 -37.16 -5.97 -32.11
N THR A 423 -37.82 -5.74 -30.98
CA THR A 423 -37.63 -6.54 -29.77
C THR A 423 -38.82 -7.49 -29.59
N LEU A 424 -38.51 -8.76 -29.42
CA LEU A 424 -39.44 -9.83 -29.07
C LEU A 424 -39.39 -10.03 -27.55
N PHE A 425 -40.57 -9.94 -26.93
CA PHE A 425 -40.74 -10.13 -25.51
C PHE A 425 -41.56 -11.39 -25.21
N ALA A 426 -41.19 -12.13 -24.17
CA ALA A 426 -41.99 -13.21 -23.60
C ALA A 426 -42.00 -13.09 -22.07
N ASP A 427 -43.19 -13.01 -21.47
CA ASP A 427 -43.29 -12.98 -20.00
C ASP A 427 -42.89 -14.35 -19.43
N VAL A 428 -42.09 -14.35 -18.36
CA VAL A 428 -41.77 -15.58 -17.60
C VAL A 428 -42.96 -15.91 -16.69
N LEU A 429 -43.28 -17.19 -16.57
CA LEU A 429 -44.41 -17.70 -15.80
C LEU A 429 -43.86 -18.43 -14.58
N ASP A 430 -43.96 -17.79 -13.42
CA ASP A 430 -43.38 -18.27 -12.16
C ASP A 430 -44.40 -19.11 -11.38
N ASP A 431 -43.97 -20.28 -10.91
CA ASP A 431 -44.80 -21.20 -10.15
C ASP A 431 -44.33 -21.46 -8.69
N ALA A 432 -44.35 -22.70 -8.21
CA ALA A 432 -43.93 -23.05 -6.84
C ALA A 432 -43.22 -24.42 -6.80
N LEU A 433 -42.82 -24.94 -7.96
CA LEU A 433 -42.19 -26.23 -8.13
C LEU A 433 -40.69 -26.03 -8.30
N ASP A 434 -39.93 -26.72 -7.46
CA ASP A 434 -38.47 -26.84 -7.59
C ASP A 434 -38.16 -27.66 -8.87
N GLU A 435 -37.64 -26.96 -9.87
CA GLU A 435 -37.35 -27.41 -11.23
C GLU A 435 -35.88 -27.06 -11.60
N PRO A 436 -35.24 -27.77 -12.54
CA PRO A 436 -33.89 -27.38 -12.97
C PRO A 436 -33.94 -26.13 -13.86
N ASP A 437 -32.89 -25.28 -13.82
CA ASP A 437 -32.73 -24.17 -14.77
C ASP A 437 -33.03 -24.58 -16.23
N GLU A 438 -33.87 -23.79 -16.89
CA GLU A 438 -34.36 -24.09 -18.23
C GLU A 438 -33.94 -23.03 -19.25
N SER A 439 -33.95 -23.36 -20.54
CA SER A 439 -33.47 -22.48 -21.60
C SER A 439 -34.55 -22.20 -22.64
N VAL A 440 -34.57 -20.96 -23.13
CA VAL A 440 -35.34 -20.52 -24.30
C VAL A 440 -34.36 -19.99 -25.33
N ALA A 441 -34.42 -20.54 -26.54
CA ALA A 441 -33.53 -20.20 -27.63
C ALA A 441 -34.30 -19.85 -28.90
N VAL A 442 -33.86 -18.77 -29.55
CA VAL A 442 -34.42 -18.24 -30.79
C VAL A 442 -33.37 -18.35 -31.90
N GLN A 443 -33.75 -18.96 -33.02
CA GLN A 443 -32.92 -19.11 -34.21
C GLN A 443 -33.58 -18.45 -35.42
N LEU A 444 -32.83 -17.61 -36.14
CA LEU A 444 -33.30 -17.00 -37.39
C LEU A 444 -33.43 -18.03 -38.52
N LEU A 445 -34.47 -17.87 -39.36
CA LEU A 445 -34.70 -18.70 -40.53
C LEU A 445 -34.47 -17.91 -41.83
N GLU A 446 -34.11 -18.62 -42.91
CA GLU A 446 -34.00 -18.03 -44.26
C GLU A 446 -35.37 -17.54 -44.75
N GLY A 447 -35.39 -16.40 -45.45
CA GLY A 447 -36.62 -15.80 -45.96
C GLY A 447 -36.38 -14.89 -47.16
N THR A 448 -37.44 -14.24 -47.64
CA THR A 448 -37.37 -13.34 -48.81
C THR A 448 -37.20 -11.88 -48.39
N GLY A 449 -36.29 -11.14 -49.03
CA GLY A 449 -36.12 -9.70 -48.81
C GLY A 449 -35.08 -9.33 -47.74
N TYR A 450 -34.33 -10.32 -47.24
CA TYR A 450 -33.20 -10.13 -46.32
C TYR A 450 -32.17 -11.25 -46.50
N LEU A 451 -30.98 -11.01 -45.97
CA LEU A 451 -29.92 -11.98 -45.80
C LEU A 451 -29.74 -12.30 -44.31
N LEU A 452 -29.22 -13.48 -44.01
CA LEU A 452 -28.88 -13.88 -42.65
C LEU A 452 -27.56 -13.24 -42.23
N GLY A 453 -27.53 -12.58 -41.07
CA GLY A 453 -26.32 -11.99 -40.47
C GLY A 453 -25.97 -12.65 -39.15
N GLU A 454 -24.69 -12.68 -38.80
CA GLU A 454 -24.25 -13.19 -37.50
C GLU A 454 -24.41 -12.13 -36.39
N PRO A 455 -24.91 -12.50 -35.19
CA PRO A 455 -25.32 -13.85 -34.78
C PRO A 455 -26.72 -14.28 -35.26
N LEU A 456 -26.84 -15.56 -35.62
CA LEU A 456 -28.11 -16.20 -36.08
C LEU A 456 -28.95 -16.83 -34.96
N PHE A 457 -28.38 -16.92 -33.76
CA PHE A 457 -28.94 -17.64 -32.63
C PHE A 457 -28.74 -16.85 -31.35
N ALA A 458 -29.79 -16.76 -30.53
CA ALA A 458 -29.75 -16.19 -29.19
C ALA A 458 -30.44 -17.14 -28.21
N SER A 459 -29.91 -17.24 -26.99
CA SER A 459 -30.47 -18.06 -25.92
C SER A 459 -30.50 -17.29 -24.62
N ILE A 460 -31.52 -17.55 -23.81
CA ILE A 460 -31.70 -17.04 -22.46
C ILE A 460 -32.02 -18.25 -21.57
N THR A 461 -31.41 -18.31 -20.39
CA THR A 461 -31.75 -19.28 -19.34
C THR A 461 -32.73 -18.65 -18.35
N ILE A 462 -33.81 -19.36 -18.03
CA ILE A 462 -34.69 -19.09 -16.89
C ILE A 462 -34.09 -19.84 -15.70
N LEU A 463 -33.68 -19.10 -14.67
CA LEU A 463 -33.16 -19.65 -13.42
C LEU A 463 -34.33 -19.91 -12.50
N ASP A 464 -34.51 -21.17 -12.09
CA ASP A 464 -35.56 -21.50 -11.13
C ASP A 464 -35.30 -20.74 -9.82
N ASN A 465 -36.35 -20.13 -9.28
CA ASN A 465 -36.30 -19.38 -8.03
C ASN A 465 -36.83 -20.19 -6.84
N ASP A 466 -37.37 -21.37 -7.10
CA ASP A 466 -37.94 -22.26 -6.11
C ASP A 466 -36.86 -23.24 -5.61
N PHE A 467 -36.98 -23.64 -4.35
CA PHE A 467 -36.08 -24.64 -3.78
C PHE A 467 -36.75 -25.41 -2.65
N THR A 468 -36.42 -26.69 -2.55
CA THR A 468 -36.77 -27.50 -1.38
C THR A 468 -35.78 -27.24 -0.24
N ASN A 469 -36.19 -26.51 0.80
CA ASN A 469 -35.29 -26.16 1.91
C ASN A 469 -34.67 -27.39 2.62
N VAL A 470 -33.34 -27.40 2.72
CA VAL A 470 -32.59 -28.30 3.59
C VAL A 470 -32.05 -27.47 4.75
N ALA A 471 -32.12 -27.98 5.98
CA ALA A 471 -31.61 -27.24 7.13
C ALA A 471 -30.06 -27.33 7.18
N PRO A 472 -29.37 -26.28 7.64
CA PRO A 472 -27.93 -26.24 7.69
C PRO A 472 -27.37 -27.28 8.67
N VAL A 473 -26.11 -27.63 8.48
CA VAL A 473 -25.36 -28.54 9.37
C VAL A 473 -24.12 -27.82 9.89
N ALA A 474 -23.84 -27.98 11.18
CA ALA A 474 -22.64 -27.47 11.83
C ALA A 474 -21.71 -28.62 12.23
N SER A 475 -20.41 -28.43 11.99
CA SER A 475 -19.34 -29.31 12.47
C SER A 475 -18.70 -28.76 13.75
N PRO A 476 -18.10 -29.61 14.59
CA PRO A 476 -17.41 -29.15 15.80
C PRO A 476 -16.22 -28.24 15.47
N ILE A 477 -16.14 -27.08 16.13
CA ILE A 477 -14.95 -26.22 16.13
C ILE A 477 -14.05 -26.66 17.30
N SER A 478 -12.75 -26.71 17.08
CA SER A 478 -11.79 -27.04 18.16
C SER A 478 -11.59 -25.84 19.08
N ASP A 479 -11.43 -26.11 20.38
CA ASP A 479 -11.12 -25.07 21.37
C ASP A 479 -9.84 -24.32 21.02
N GLN A 480 -9.81 -23.04 21.36
CA GLN A 480 -8.73 -22.11 21.04
C GLN A 480 -8.09 -21.60 22.34
N THR A 481 -6.76 -21.47 22.33
CA THR A 481 -6.01 -20.91 23.46
C THR A 481 -5.02 -19.88 22.94
N LEU A 482 -4.98 -18.72 23.59
CA LEU A 482 -4.01 -17.65 23.34
C LEU A 482 -3.61 -16.99 24.66
N PHE A 483 -2.54 -16.19 24.63
CA PHE A 483 -2.17 -15.32 25.75
C PHE A 483 -2.75 -13.91 25.58
N GLU A 484 -2.85 -13.14 26.66
CA GLU A 484 -3.12 -11.70 26.53
C GLU A 484 -2.08 -11.06 25.59
N THR A 485 -2.48 -10.03 24.85
CA THR A 485 -1.74 -9.31 23.80
C THR A 485 -1.47 -10.09 22.50
N GLU A 486 -1.79 -11.38 22.44
CA GLU A 486 -1.68 -12.18 21.22
C GLU A 486 -2.83 -11.89 20.25
N LEU A 487 -2.55 -11.77 18.95
CA LEU A 487 -3.60 -11.55 17.95
C LEU A 487 -4.38 -12.84 17.72
N PHE A 488 -5.70 -12.79 17.94
CA PHE A 488 -6.62 -13.86 17.62
C PHE A 488 -7.24 -13.66 16.24
N ALA A 489 -7.22 -14.70 15.41
CA ALA A 489 -7.96 -14.77 14.16
C ALA A 489 -8.45 -16.19 13.91
N LEU A 490 -9.74 -16.36 13.61
CA LEU A 490 -10.34 -17.67 13.30
C LEU A 490 -11.41 -17.51 12.21
N ASP A 491 -11.29 -18.27 11.13
CA ASP A 491 -12.32 -18.42 10.10
C ASP A 491 -13.20 -19.63 10.43
N VAL A 492 -14.50 -19.40 10.61
CA VAL A 492 -15.46 -20.44 10.96
C VAL A 492 -16.35 -20.87 9.79
N THR A 493 -16.18 -20.29 8.59
CA THR A 493 -17.04 -20.57 7.44
C THR A 493 -17.07 -22.05 7.06
N SER A 494 -15.91 -22.71 7.06
CA SER A 494 -15.79 -24.14 6.72
C SER A 494 -16.47 -25.11 7.69
N TYR A 495 -16.93 -24.65 8.85
CA TYR A 495 -17.63 -25.48 9.84
C TYR A 495 -19.13 -25.51 9.64
N PHE A 496 -19.67 -24.72 8.72
CA PHE A 496 -21.08 -24.71 8.38
C PHE A 496 -21.23 -25.06 6.90
N SER A 497 -22.22 -25.91 6.61
CA SER A 497 -22.56 -26.27 5.25
C SER A 497 -24.07 -26.43 5.14
N ASP A 498 -24.63 -25.98 4.03
CA ASP A 498 -25.97 -26.37 3.61
C ASP A 498 -25.92 -27.16 2.30
N ALA A 499 -26.84 -28.10 2.15
CA ALA A 499 -26.90 -28.94 0.95
C ALA A 499 -27.47 -28.20 -0.27
N ASN A 500 -28.30 -27.18 -0.03
CA ASN A 500 -28.95 -26.32 -1.03
C ASN A 500 -28.25 -24.96 -1.22
N MET A 501 -27.08 -24.72 -0.61
CA MET A 501 -26.28 -23.49 -0.86
C MET A 501 -25.87 -23.31 -2.33
N VAL A 502 -25.93 -24.38 -3.13
CA VAL A 502 -25.68 -24.36 -4.58
C VAL A 502 -26.83 -23.75 -5.37
N ASP A 503 -28.03 -23.72 -4.80
CA ASP A 503 -29.29 -23.30 -5.44
C ASP A 503 -29.67 -21.87 -5.02
N GLY A 504 -28.67 -21.06 -4.65
CA GLY A 504 -28.87 -19.65 -4.25
C GLY A 504 -29.18 -19.40 -2.77
N ASP A 505 -29.34 -20.46 -1.95
CA ASP A 505 -29.48 -20.31 -0.49
C ASP A 505 -28.20 -19.73 0.14
N GLN A 506 -28.37 -18.83 1.10
CA GLN A 506 -27.27 -18.12 1.76
C GLN A 506 -27.32 -18.31 3.26
N LEU A 507 -26.21 -18.78 3.82
CA LEU A 507 -26.03 -18.82 5.26
C LEU A 507 -25.63 -17.46 5.80
N THR A 508 -26.44 -16.95 6.72
CA THR A 508 -26.07 -15.82 7.56
C THR A 508 -25.47 -16.33 8.87
N LEU A 509 -24.25 -15.86 9.18
CA LEU A 509 -23.55 -16.23 10.40
C LEU A 509 -23.74 -15.20 11.49
N SER A 510 -23.85 -15.66 12.73
CA SER A 510 -23.81 -14.82 13.93
C SER A 510 -23.01 -15.50 15.03
N ALA A 511 -22.45 -14.71 15.94
CA ALA A 511 -21.66 -15.21 17.06
C ALA A 511 -22.04 -14.49 18.35
N THR A 512 -22.21 -15.27 19.42
CA THR A 512 -22.51 -14.78 20.77
C THR A 512 -21.76 -15.62 21.80
N LEU A 513 -21.72 -15.20 23.05
CA LEU A 513 -21.40 -16.12 24.13
C LEU A 513 -22.55 -17.13 24.28
N SER A 514 -22.23 -18.37 24.64
CA SER A 514 -23.20 -19.42 24.93
C SER A 514 -24.27 -18.88 25.90
N GLY A 515 -25.54 -18.95 25.49
CA GLY A 515 -26.66 -18.33 26.21
C GLY A 515 -27.04 -16.91 25.77
N GLY A 516 -26.47 -16.40 24.67
CA GLY A 516 -26.87 -15.16 23.99
C GLY A 516 -26.22 -13.88 24.50
N GLY A 517 -25.12 -13.97 25.27
CA GLY A 517 -24.36 -12.80 25.73
C GLY A 517 -23.55 -12.13 24.62
N SER A 518 -23.22 -10.84 24.77
CA SER A 518 -22.30 -10.16 23.85
C SER A 518 -20.88 -10.71 23.97
N LEU A 519 -20.16 -10.77 22.85
CA LEU A 519 -18.73 -11.07 22.86
C LEU A 519 -17.94 -10.03 23.68
N PRO A 520 -16.76 -10.39 24.22
CA PRO A 520 -15.87 -9.42 24.86
C PRO A 520 -15.51 -8.26 23.93
N ASP A 521 -15.32 -7.06 24.47
CA ASP A 521 -15.07 -5.84 23.67
C ASP A 521 -13.83 -5.93 22.76
N TRP A 522 -12.85 -6.76 23.13
CA TRP A 522 -11.63 -7.00 22.36
C TRP A 522 -11.81 -8.01 21.22
N LEU A 523 -12.93 -8.74 21.16
CA LEU A 523 -13.21 -9.79 20.18
C LEU A 523 -14.36 -9.38 19.25
N THR A 524 -14.06 -9.22 17.96
CA THR A 524 -15.05 -8.87 16.94
C THR A 524 -15.31 -10.04 16.01
N PHE A 525 -16.58 -10.30 15.70
CA PHE A 525 -16.99 -11.24 14.66
C PHE A 525 -17.54 -10.49 13.45
N ASN A 526 -17.02 -10.79 12.26
CA ASN A 526 -17.57 -10.27 11.01
C ASN A 526 -18.51 -11.32 10.38
N PRO A 527 -19.84 -11.09 10.38
CA PRO A 527 -20.81 -12.06 9.89
C PRO A 527 -20.76 -12.25 8.36
N VAL A 528 -20.18 -11.30 7.61
CA VAL A 528 -20.05 -11.38 6.15
C VAL A 528 -18.89 -12.29 5.75
N THR A 529 -17.77 -12.21 6.47
CA THR A 529 -16.58 -13.02 6.18
C THR A 529 -16.49 -14.28 7.04
N GLY A 530 -17.33 -14.42 8.06
CA GLY A 530 -17.29 -15.54 9.01
C GLY A 530 -15.99 -15.60 9.82
N THR A 531 -15.37 -14.45 10.10
CA THR A 531 -14.07 -14.40 10.79
C THR A 531 -14.15 -13.68 12.13
N PHE A 532 -13.57 -14.30 13.16
CA PHE A 532 -13.21 -13.65 14.41
C PHE A 532 -11.88 -12.93 14.27
N ASN A 533 -11.78 -11.73 14.83
CA ASN A 533 -10.53 -10.99 14.98
C ASN A 533 -10.52 -10.26 16.33
N GLY A 534 -9.38 -10.24 17.01
CA GLY A 534 -9.25 -9.54 18.29
C GLY A 534 -7.86 -9.60 18.88
N ALA A 535 -7.61 -8.77 19.90
CA ALA A 535 -6.39 -8.81 20.70
C ALA A 535 -6.77 -8.57 22.17
N PRO A 536 -6.82 -9.61 23.03
CA PRO A 536 -7.06 -9.41 24.45
C PRO A 536 -5.98 -8.51 25.05
N LEU A 537 -6.36 -7.63 25.98
CA LEU A 537 -5.45 -6.77 26.73
C LEU A 537 -5.16 -7.35 28.11
N GLY A 538 -4.27 -6.72 28.86
CA GLY A 538 -4.03 -7.09 30.26
C GLY A 538 -5.29 -6.94 31.09
N GLY A 539 -5.72 -8.03 31.73
CA GLY A 539 -6.96 -8.13 32.51
C GLY A 539 -8.10 -8.86 31.79
N ASP A 540 -7.91 -9.26 30.52
CA ASP A 540 -8.90 -10.01 29.72
C ASP A 540 -8.75 -11.54 29.85
N ALA A 541 -7.84 -12.03 30.70
CA ALA A 541 -7.70 -13.45 30.99
C ALA A 541 -9.02 -14.10 31.44
N GLY A 542 -9.36 -15.25 30.84
CA GLY A 542 -10.61 -15.94 31.09
C GLY A 542 -10.94 -17.01 30.04
N SER A 543 -12.03 -17.73 30.26
CA SER A 543 -12.58 -18.70 29.30
C SER A 543 -13.94 -18.22 28.80
N PHE A 544 -14.11 -18.19 27.49
CA PHE A 544 -15.30 -17.72 26.81
C PHE A 544 -15.88 -18.86 25.97
N ASP A 545 -17.04 -19.37 26.35
CA ASP A 545 -17.77 -20.34 25.52
C ASP A 545 -18.51 -19.56 24.43
N ILE A 546 -18.04 -19.67 23.20
CA ILE A 546 -18.59 -18.94 22.05
C ILE A 546 -19.50 -19.86 21.26
N GLU A 547 -20.72 -19.40 21.01
CA GLU A 547 -21.71 -20.05 20.15
C GLU A 547 -21.76 -19.32 18.81
N VAL A 548 -21.55 -20.08 17.73
CA VAL A 548 -21.70 -19.59 16.35
C VAL A 548 -22.92 -20.27 15.74
N THR A 549 -23.81 -19.47 15.16
CA THR A 549 -25.05 -19.91 14.55
C THR A 549 -25.07 -19.53 13.09
N ALA A 550 -25.29 -20.52 12.22
CA ALA A 550 -25.67 -20.33 10.83
C ALA A 550 -27.19 -20.41 10.70
N THR A 551 -27.77 -19.46 9.97
CA THR A 551 -29.20 -19.42 9.63
C THR A 551 -29.35 -19.41 8.12
N ASP A 552 -30.11 -20.36 7.57
CA ASP A 552 -30.48 -20.41 6.15
C ASP A 552 -31.53 -19.31 5.81
N LEU A 553 -31.84 -19.13 4.53
CA LEU A 553 -32.81 -18.13 4.10
C LEU A 553 -34.24 -18.45 4.60
N ALA A 554 -34.56 -19.73 4.81
CA ALA A 554 -35.85 -20.18 5.35
C ALA A 554 -35.97 -20.02 6.88
N GLY A 555 -34.90 -19.63 7.57
CA GLY A 555 -34.83 -19.43 9.01
C GLY A 555 -34.50 -20.68 9.82
N SER A 556 -34.14 -21.81 9.20
CA SER A 556 -33.59 -22.96 9.91
C SER A 556 -32.17 -22.66 10.38
N GLN A 557 -31.78 -23.23 11.52
CA GLN A 557 -30.53 -22.89 12.18
C GLN A 557 -29.71 -24.11 12.55
N ALA A 558 -28.40 -23.97 12.46
CA ALA A 558 -27.43 -24.88 13.03
C ALA A 558 -26.41 -24.09 13.85
N SER A 559 -26.06 -24.60 15.03
CA SER A 559 -25.10 -23.96 15.91
C SER A 559 -24.03 -24.93 16.36
N THR A 560 -22.84 -24.40 16.59
CA THR A 560 -21.70 -25.12 17.19
C THR A 560 -21.01 -24.19 18.18
N THR A 561 -20.35 -24.77 19.17
CA THR A 561 -19.67 -24.04 20.23
C THR A 561 -18.20 -24.41 20.28
N PHE A 562 -17.34 -23.46 20.63
CA PHE A 562 -15.97 -23.71 21.03
C PHE A 562 -15.60 -22.85 22.24
N GLN A 563 -14.66 -23.32 23.04
CA GLN A 563 -14.11 -22.52 24.13
C GLN A 563 -12.90 -21.72 23.64
N LEU A 564 -12.90 -20.42 23.90
CA LEU A 564 -11.75 -19.53 23.73
C LEU A 564 -11.15 -19.24 25.11
N THR A 565 -9.95 -19.74 25.37
CA THR A 565 -9.23 -19.50 26.62
C THR A 565 -8.12 -18.48 26.41
N VAL A 566 -8.23 -17.33 27.08
CA VAL A 566 -7.18 -16.32 27.18
C VAL A 566 -6.41 -16.56 28.47
N ALA A 567 -5.15 -16.97 28.35
CA ALA A 567 -4.24 -17.14 29.46
C ALA A 567 -3.60 -15.79 29.83
N PRO A 568 -3.44 -15.48 31.14
CA PRO A 568 -2.80 -14.24 31.57
C PRO A 568 -1.31 -14.23 31.17
N LEU A 569 -0.75 -13.04 30.97
CA LEU A 569 0.69 -12.88 30.83
C LEU A 569 1.39 -13.04 32.19
N LEU A 570 2.53 -13.73 32.20
CA LEU A 570 3.43 -13.70 33.36
C LEU A 570 4.15 -12.36 33.43
N GLN A 571 4.45 -11.90 34.64
CA GLN A 571 5.13 -10.63 34.85
C GLN A 571 6.52 -10.88 35.44
N THR A 572 7.55 -10.25 34.89
CA THR A 572 8.90 -10.30 35.45
C THR A 572 9.24 -8.93 36.05
N GLN A 573 9.54 -8.90 37.35
CA GLN A 573 10.05 -7.73 38.04
C GLN A 573 11.57 -7.71 37.99
N LEU A 574 12.16 -6.53 37.71
CA LEU A 574 13.60 -6.31 37.81
C LEU A 574 13.93 -5.31 38.93
N ASP A 575 14.87 -5.67 39.79
CA ASP A 575 15.28 -4.88 40.95
C ASP A 575 16.78 -4.63 40.95
N LEU A 576 17.19 -3.37 41.10
CA LEU A 576 18.58 -2.99 41.32
C LEU A 576 18.83 -2.75 42.80
N ARG A 577 19.92 -3.29 43.35
CA ARG A 577 20.37 -3.05 44.72
C ARG A 577 21.84 -2.67 44.76
N VAL A 578 22.16 -1.59 45.46
CA VAL A 578 23.53 -1.21 45.81
C VAL A 578 23.86 -1.77 47.18
N VAL A 579 24.96 -2.53 47.28
CA VAL A 579 25.37 -3.22 48.51
C VAL A 579 26.87 -3.08 48.74
N GLN A 580 27.30 -3.05 50.01
CA GLN A 580 28.72 -2.91 50.36
C GLN A 580 29.53 -4.16 50.02
N ALA A 581 28.91 -5.34 50.14
CA ALA A 581 29.55 -6.61 49.89
C ALA A 581 28.60 -7.52 49.09
N PRO A 582 29.13 -8.44 48.26
CA PRO A 582 28.36 -9.43 47.53
C PRO A 582 27.27 -10.12 48.37
N THR A 583 26.01 -10.02 47.95
CA THR A 583 24.91 -10.74 48.59
C THR A 583 25.09 -12.25 48.43
N PRO A 584 25.05 -13.03 49.52
CA PRO A 584 25.07 -14.48 49.45
C PRO A 584 23.82 -15.03 48.77
N VAL A 585 24.00 -15.95 47.82
CA VAL A 585 22.90 -16.63 47.11
C VAL A 585 23.04 -18.14 47.22
N ALA A 586 21.92 -18.85 47.06
CA ALA A 586 21.94 -20.30 46.92
C ALA A 586 22.68 -20.75 45.63
N PRO A 587 23.01 -22.04 45.45
CA PRO A 587 23.72 -22.52 44.25
C PRO A 587 22.99 -22.25 42.93
N ASN A 588 21.66 -22.13 42.97
CA ASN A 588 20.81 -21.73 41.85
C ASN A 588 20.68 -20.20 41.70
N GLY A 589 21.46 -19.41 42.45
CA GLY A 589 21.48 -17.94 42.34
C GLY A 589 20.33 -17.23 43.04
N GLU A 590 19.49 -17.94 43.81
CA GLU A 590 18.30 -17.37 44.43
C GLU A 590 18.48 -16.93 45.88
N THR A 591 17.60 -16.02 46.30
CA THR A 591 17.39 -15.60 47.68
C THR A 591 15.92 -15.30 47.96
N ALA A 592 15.46 -15.61 49.18
CA ALA A 592 14.08 -15.36 49.60
C ALA A 592 13.76 -13.85 49.80
N ALA A 593 14.77 -13.00 49.97
CA ALA A 593 14.60 -11.57 50.14
C ALA A 593 15.76 -10.80 49.53
N LEU A 594 15.43 -9.65 48.92
CA LEU A 594 16.43 -8.72 48.39
C LEU A 594 17.24 -8.08 49.53
N PRO A 595 18.54 -7.80 49.31
CA PRO A 595 19.35 -7.07 50.27
C PRO A 595 18.84 -5.63 50.45
N THR A 596 19.19 -5.03 51.60
CA THR A 596 18.93 -3.61 51.84
C THR A 596 19.75 -2.75 50.88
N HIS A 597 19.09 -1.82 50.20
CA HIS A 597 19.75 -0.88 49.29
C HIS A 597 20.49 0.20 50.08
N ILE A 598 21.72 0.52 49.66
CA ILE A 598 22.48 1.64 50.20
C ILE A 598 22.14 2.90 49.41
N GLU A 599 21.53 3.87 50.09
CA GLU A 599 21.17 5.16 49.50
C GLU A 599 22.35 6.14 49.49
N ASN A 600 23.22 6.08 50.51
CA ASN A 600 24.32 7.03 50.70
C ASN A 600 25.65 6.28 50.79
N LEU A 601 26.56 6.62 49.89
CA LEU A 601 27.94 6.16 49.88
C LEU A 601 28.87 7.37 50.03
N ASN A 602 30.04 7.19 50.62
CA ASN A 602 31.09 8.19 50.45
C ASN A 602 31.92 7.91 49.18
N GLU A 603 32.54 8.95 48.62
CA GLU A 603 33.31 8.86 47.38
C GLU A 603 34.55 7.94 47.44
N TRP A 604 34.95 7.44 48.61
CA TRP A 604 36.07 6.52 48.74
C TRP A 604 35.60 5.06 48.84
N GLU A 605 34.32 4.79 49.05
CA GLU A 605 33.80 3.43 49.21
C GLU A 605 33.71 2.64 47.90
N ALA A 606 34.22 1.40 47.93
CA ALA A 606 33.91 0.39 46.92
C ALA A 606 32.63 -0.36 47.28
N PHE A 607 31.79 -0.65 46.28
CA PHE A 607 30.48 -1.26 46.46
C PHE A 607 30.15 -2.18 45.27
N GLN A 608 28.97 -2.80 45.31
CA GLN A 608 28.46 -3.68 44.27
C GLN A 608 27.06 -3.21 43.85
N VAL A 609 26.77 -3.27 42.55
CA VAL A 609 25.42 -3.13 42.00
C VAL A 609 24.94 -4.51 41.61
N GLU A 610 23.82 -4.95 42.16
CA GLU A 610 23.22 -6.24 41.90
C GLU A 610 21.86 -6.06 41.22
N VAL A 611 21.64 -6.79 40.13
CA VAL A 611 20.37 -6.78 39.40
C VAL A 611 19.69 -8.14 39.58
N TRP A 612 18.46 -8.11 40.05
CA TRP A 612 17.66 -9.27 40.43
C TRP A 612 16.42 -9.37 39.56
N ALA A 613 15.94 -10.60 39.36
CA ALA A 613 14.67 -10.87 38.71
C ALA A 613 13.74 -11.71 39.59
N HIS A 614 12.45 -11.52 39.43
CA HIS A 614 11.41 -12.36 40.03
C HIS A 614 10.20 -12.45 39.09
N VAL A 615 9.76 -13.67 38.79
CA VAL A 615 8.63 -13.94 37.91
C VAL A 615 7.36 -14.07 38.75
N SER A 616 6.53 -13.03 38.77
CA SER A 616 5.30 -13.00 39.54
C SER A 616 4.23 -13.94 38.95
N ASN A 617 3.45 -14.57 39.83
CA ASN A 617 2.35 -15.48 39.50
C ASN A 617 2.75 -16.72 38.67
N ALA A 618 4.04 -17.06 38.62
CA ALA A 618 4.50 -18.32 38.07
C ALA A 618 4.25 -19.46 39.08
N SER A 619 3.79 -20.62 38.59
CA SER A 619 3.63 -21.81 39.42
C SER A 619 4.81 -22.80 39.30
N ASP A 620 5.65 -22.64 38.27
CA ASP A 620 6.80 -23.51 37.91
C ASP A 620 7.50 -22.98 36.62
N THR A 621 7.84 -21.69 36.55
CA THR A 621 8.44 -21.11 35.33
C THR A 621 9.37 -19.96 35.68
N GLY A 622 10.67 -20.22 35.58
CA GLY A 622 11.71 -19.24 35.81
C GLY A 622 12.22 -18.51 34.55
N VAL A 623 13.22 -17.67 34.77
CA VAL A 623 13.97 -16.94 33.75
C VAL A 623 14.90 -17.90 33.00
N ALA A 624 14.76 -17.97 31.68
CA ALA A 624 15.63 -18.75 30.80
C ALA A 624 16.82 -17.94 30.29
N ALA A 625 16.61 -16.67 29.95
CA ALA A 625 17.64 -15.75 29.51
C ALA A 625 17.29 -14.31 29.86
N PHE A 626 18.32 -13.47 29.97
CA PHE A 626 18.14 -12.04 30.21
C PHE A 626 19.15 -11.23 29.41
N ALA A 627 18.82 -9.96 29.16
CA ALA A 627 19.75 -8.94 28.69
C ALA A 627 19.37 -7.56 29.23
N PHE A 628 20.36 -6.73 29.58
CA PHE A 628 20.17 -5.32 29.93
C PHE A 628 21.49 -4.54 29.80
N ASP A 629 21.39 -3.21 29.79
CA ASP A 629 22.50 -2.27 29.96
C ASP A 629 22.40 -1.62 31.34
N LEU A 630 23.54 -1.32 31.98
CA LEU A 630 23.60 -0.54 33.23
C LEU A 630 24.35 0.77 33.00
N GLY A 631 23.64 1.89 33.09
CA GLY A 631 24.24 3.23 33.09
C GLY A 631 24.66 3.67 34.50
N TYR A 632 25.70 4.49 34.61
CA TYR A 632 26.18 5.13 35.84
C TYR A 632 26.97 6.40 35.54
N ASN A 633 27.23 7.22 36.57
CA ASN A 633 28.02 8.44 36.44
C ASN A 633 29.50 8.21 36.76
N THR A 634 30.34 8.29 35.73
CA THR A 634 31.78 8.00 35.81
C THR A 634 32.60 9.12 36.43
N ALA A 635 31.96 10.23 36.81
CA ALA A 635 32.65 11.28 37.55
C ALA A 635 32.91 10.88 39.01
N PHE A 636 32.16 9.89 39.53
CA PHE A 636 32.12 9.58 40.97
C PHE A 636 32.53 8.15 41.30
N THR A 637 32.51 7.25 40.31
CA THR A 637 32.84 5.84 40.52
C THR A 637 33.16 5.16 39.19
N THR A 638 34.02 4.15 39.26
CA THR A 638 34.41 3.32 38.11
C THR A 638 33.89 1.88 38.25
N ALA A 639 33.28 1.33 37.19
CA ALA A 639 32.95 -0.11 37.15
C ALA A 639 34.21 -0.93 36.86
N THR A 640 34.46 -1.99 37.64
CA THR A 640 35.73 -2.74 37.58
C THR A 640 35.57 -4.21 37.24
N VAL A 641 34.53 -4.89 37.74
CA VAL A 641 34.31 -6.33 37.53
C VAL A 641 32.83 -6.58 37.26
N LEU A 642 32.53 -7.42 36.27
CA LEU A 642 31.19 -7.94 35.99
C LEU A 642 31.16 -9.44 36.32
N GLU A 643 30.24 -9.84 37.19
CA GLU A 643 30.00 -11.23 37.58
C GLU A 643 28.54 -11.59 37.26
N PHE A 644 28.32 -12.73 36.62
CA PHE A 644 26.97 -13.24 36.36
C PHE A 644 26.45 -14.03 37.56
N GLY A 645 25.15 -13.99 37.78
CA GLY A 645 24.50 -14.77 38.83
C GLY A 645 24.72 -16.28 38.61
N PRO A 646 24.82 -17.08 39.69
CA PRO A 646 25.17 -18.51 39.58
C PRO A 646 24.25 -19.36 38.70
N ALA A 647 22.98 -18.96 38.53
CA ALA A 647 22.07 -19.62 37.60
C ALA A 647 22.51 -19.51 36.13
N PHE A 648 23.12 -18.41 35.73
CA PHE A 648 23.26 -18.02 34.32
C PHE A 648 24.65 -18.29 33.78
N THR A 649 24.98 -19.56 33.53
CA THR A 649 26.32 -19.98 33.09
C THR A 649 26.50 -20.02 31.57
N GLU A 650 25.43 -19.88 30.79
CA GLU A 650 25.44 -20.03 29.33
C GLU A 650 25.32 -18.68 28.62
N ASN A 651 25.99 -18.53 27.47
CA ASN A 651 25.93 -17.35 26.59
C ASN A 651 26.14 -15.99 27.30
N GLN A 652 27.05 -15.96 28.28
CA GLN A 652 27.38 -14.74 29.02
C GLN A 652 27.99 -13.66 28.10
N THR A 653 27.39 -12.48 28.10
CA THR A 653 27.86 -11.29 27.37
C THR A 653 27.89 -10.08 28.29
N GLY A 654 28.84 -9.18 28.07
CA GLY A 654 28.91 -7.92 28.79
C GLY A 654 30.23 -7.21 28.53
N LEU A 655 30.18 -5.88 28.43
CA LEU A 655 31.36 -5.03 28.24
C LEU A 655 31.27 -3.83 29.18
N ILE A 656 32.30 -3.66 30.02
CA ILE A 656 32.45 -2.44 30.81
C ILE A 656 33.04 -1.36 29.90
N ASP A 657 32.27 -0.31 29.62
CA ASP A 657 32.71 0.89 28.93
C ASP A 657 32.63 2.09 29.88
N ASP A 658 33.65 2.20 30.72
CA ASP A 658 33.79 3.28 31.71
C ASP A 658 33.92 4.66 31.06
N ALA A 659 34.46 4.76 29.85
CA ALA A 659 34.54 6.05 29.15
C ALA A 659 33.16 6.64 28.79
N SER A 660 32.12 5.81 28.70
CA SER A 660 30.74 6.23 28.40
C SER A 660 29.77 6.09 29.56
N GLY A 661 30.22 5.57 30.72
CA GLY A 661 29.38 5.32 31.88
C GLY A 661 28.33 4.25 31.64
N LEU A 662 28.67 3.23 30.85
CA LEU A 662 27.74 2.17 30.46
C LEU A 662 28.41 0.81 30.57
N VAL A 663 27.79 -0.11 31.27
CA VAL A 663 28.07 -1.55 31.15
C VAL A 663 27.07 -2.13 30.16
N GLN A 664 27.56 -2.45 28.97
CA GLN A 664 26.74 -2.74 27.78
C GLN A 664 26.53 -4.24 27.60
N GLY A 665 25.31 -4.61 27.18
CA GLY A 665 24.95 -5.93 26.72
C GLY A 665 25.13 -7.00 27.78
N ILE A 666 24.85 -6.69 29.04
CA ILE A 666 24.90 -7.65 30.15
C ILE A 666 23.81 -8.67 29.90
N GLY A 667 24.18 -9.89 29.56
CA GLY A 667 23.23 -10.94 29.25
C GLY A 667 23.76 -12.33 29.54
N GLY A 668 22.84 -13.26 29.80
CA GLY A 668 23.15 -14.64 30.14
C GLY A 668 21.92 -15.52 30.04
N SER A 669 22.15 -16.83 29.98
CA SER A 669 21.11 -17.85 29.89
C SER A 669 21.39 -19.02 30.83
N THR A 670 20.35 -19.78 31.16
CA THR A 670 20.41 -20.92 32.07
C THR A 670 19.67 -22.14 31.53
N LEU A 671 20.04 -23.31 32.05
CA LEU A 671 19.31 -24.58 31.87
C LEU A 671 18.40 -24.90 33.06
N ILE A 672 18.45 -24.09 34.12
CA ILE A 672 17.56 -24.20 35.29
C ILE A 672 16.17 -23.71 34.87
N THR A 673 15.13 -24.51 35.13
CA THR A 673 13.78 -24.24 34.61
C THR A 673 12.91 -23.38 35.53
N ASP A 674 13.32 -23.24 36.78
CA ASP A 674 12.61 -22.59 37.89
C ASP A 674 13.34 -21.34 38.41
N ALA A 675 14.47 -20.93 37.81
CA ALA A 675 15.27 -19.81 38.28
C ALA A 675 14.45 -18.50 38.41
N GLY A 676 14.19 -18.07 39.64
CA GLY A 676 13.50 -16.81 39.95
C GLY A 676 11.97 -16.88 39.89
N ASP A 677 11.38 -18.08 39.95
CA ASP A 677 9.92 -18.26 39.90
C ASP A 677 9.22 -18.10 41.26
N ASP A 678 9.88 -18.49 42.35
CA ASP A 678 9.39 -18.41 43.73
C ASP A 678 10.21 -17.46 44.63
N GLN A 679 11.43 -17.14 44.21
CA GLN A 679 12.42 -16.33 44.91
C GLN A 679 13.08 -15.33 43.96
N PHE A 680 13.86 -14.39 44.51
CA PHE A 680 14.63 -13.46 43.68
C PHE A 680 15.88 -14.15 43.19
N VAL A 681 16.08 -14.19 41.87
CA VAL A 681 17.30 -14.72 41.26
C VAL A 681 18.25 -13.59 40.88
N LEU A 682 19.53 -13.72 41.23
CA LEU A 682 20.57 -12.79 40.82
C LEU A 682 20.83 -12.96 39.33
N LEU A 683 20.65 -11.91 38.53
CA LEU A 683 21.00 -11.91 37.11
C LEU A 683 22.49 -11.64 36.92
N ALA A 684 22.96 -10.51 37.46
CA ALA A 684 24.37 -10.11 37.42
C ALA A 684 24.69 -9.12 38.55
N ARG A 685 25.98 -9.02 38.84
CA ARG A 685 26.60 -8.12 39.81
C ARG A 685 27.75 -7.37 39.16
N ILE A 686 27.84 -6.08 39.41
CA ILE A 686 28.93 -5.22 38.94
C ILE A 686 29.63 -4.61 40.14
N GLN A 687 30.95 -4.82 40.25
CA GLN A 687 31.79 -4.20 41.26
C GLN A 687 32.17 -2.79 40.83
N PHE A 688 31.99 -1.84 41.73
CA PHE A 688 32.42 -0.47 41.58
C PHE A 688 33.50 -0.15 42.61
N ALA A 689 34.54 0.55 42.18
CA ALA A 689 35.60 1.03 43.05
C ALA A 689 36.04 2.42 42.61
N PRO A 690 36.34 3.33 43.55
CA PRO A 690 36.83 4.65 43.20
C PRO A 690 38.28 4.58 42.73
N THR A 691 38.58 5.39 41.73
CA THR A 691 39.89 5.58 41.14
C THR A 691 40.38 7.00 41.42
N ALA A 692 41.60 7.31 40.97
CA ALA A 692 42.14 8.67 41.10
C ALA A 692 41.47 9.70 40.17
N ASP A 693 40.69 9.24 39.19
CA ASP A 693 39.94 10.12 38.27
C ASP A 693 38.50 10.38 38.77
N ASP A 694 38.03 9.61 39.77
CA ASP A 694 36.72 9.75 40.40
C ASP A 694 36.77 10.74 41.56
N GLN A 695 35.85 11.69 41.63
CA GLN A 695 35.85 12.71 42.70
C GLN A 695 34.47 13.33 42.95
N VAL A 696 34.06 13.37 44.22
CA VAL A 696 32.94 14.22 44.66
C VAL A 696 33.53 15.40 45.43
N SER A 697 33.65 16.54 44.75
CA SER A 697 34.31 17.70 45.36
C SER A 697 33.49 18.39 46.43
N LEU A 698 34.20 18.97 47.40
CA LEU A 698 33.66 19.95 48.34
C LEU A 698 33.33 21.25 47.58
N ASP A 699 32.05 21.58 47.47
CA ASP A 699 31.60 22.80 46.81
C ASP A 699 31.71 23.99 47.76
N PHE A 700 32.83 24.70 47.66
CA PHE A 700 33.08 25.91 48.45
C PHE A 700 32.19 27.10 48.07
N GLU A 701 31.57 27.10 46.88
CA GLU A 701 30.66 28.17 46.46
C GLU A 701 29.29 28.00 47.10
N SER A 702 28.74 26.78 47.08
CA SER A 702 27.43 26.46 47.68
C SER A 702 27.51 25.96 49.12
N GLN A 703 28.72 25.82 49.67
CA GLN A 703 28.98 25.27 51.01
C GLN A 703 28.35 23.89 51.20
N SER A 704 28.59 23.00 50.24
CA SER A 704 27.99 21.67 50.21
C SER A 704 29.04 20.58 50.02
N ILE A 705 28.78 19.41 50.61
CA ILE A 705 29.59 18.19 50.46
C ILE A 705 28.90 17.13 49.58
N GLY A 706 27.77 17.46 48.96
CA GLY A 706 26.92 16.52 48.22
C GLY A 706 25.42 16.78 48.43
N PRO A 707 24.52 15.86 48.02
CA PRO A 707 24.82 14.60 47.36
C PRO A 707 25.05 14.75 45.86
N ALA A 708 25.87 13.86 45.30
CA ALA A 708 26.00 13.63 43.87
C ALA A 708 25.24 12.36 43.45
N ASP A 709 24.38 12.43 42.43
CA ASP A 709 23.61 11.28 41.96
C ASP A 709 24.52 10.27 41.24
N ALA A 710 24.46 9.01 41.67
CA ALA A 710 25.20 7.91 41.07
C ALA A 710 24.75 7.61 39.63
N GLY A 711 23.54 8.02 39.25
CA GLY A 711 23.05 7.94 37.88
C GLY A 711 22.75 6.52 37.40
N PHE A 712 22.48 5.59 38.32
CA PHE A 712 22.15 4.22 37.96
C PHE A 712 20.86 4.16 37.15
N ALA A 713 20.90 3.45 36.02
CA ALA A 713 19.73 3.21 35.18
C ALA A 713 19.86 1.90 34.42
N LEU A 714 18.78 1.12 34.33
CA LEU A 714 18.74 -0.02 33.43
C LEU A 714 18.16 0.38 32.07
N GLY A 715 18.80 -0.07 31.00
CA GLY A 715 18.36 0.10 29.62
C GLY A 715 18.27 -1.23 28.87
N GLN A 716 17.60 -1.24 27.72
CA GLN A 716 17.53 -2.40 26.80
C GLN A 716 17.17 -3.73 27.50
N THR A 717 16.23 -3.68 28.44
CA THR A 717 15.85 -4.84 29.26
C THR A 717 15.06 -5.87 28.46
N MET A 718 15.52 -7.12 28.47
CA MET A 718 14.86 -8.29 27.91
C MET A 718 14.94 -9.41 28.95
N VAL A 719 13.82 -10.10 29.16
CA VAL A 719 13.77 -11.34 29.96
C VAL A 719 12.93 -12.35 29.22
N ASP A 720 13.54 -13.50 28.90
CA ASP A 720 12.86 -14.64 28.31
C ASP A 720 12.58 -15.67 29.39
N LEU A 721 11.35 -16.19 29.40
CA LEU A 721 10.97 -17.27 30.32
C LEU A 721 11.15 -18.65 29.68
N VAL A 722 11.24 -19.66 30.53
CA VAL A 722 11.33 -21.06 30.12
C VAL A 722 10.11 -21.44 29.27
N ASN A 723 10.35 -22.25 28.23
CA ASN A 723 9.36 -22.64 27.21
C ASN A 723 8.83 -21.49 26.33
N GLN A 724 9.55 -20.35 26.23
CA GLN A 724 9.12 -19.19 25.44
C GLN A 724 7.75 -18.65 25.87
N ARG A 725 7.40 -18.83 27.16
CA ARG A 725 6.18 -18.24 27.69
C ARG A 725 6.27 -16.72 27.58
N PRO A 726 5.28 -16.05 26.95
CA PRO A 726 5.26 -14.61 26.89
C PRO A 726 5.27 -14.02 28.31
N SER A 727 6.14 -13.03 28.53
CA SER A 727 6.17 -12.29 29.79
C SER A 727 6.34 -10.81 29.53
N GLN A 728 5.83 -9.98 30.45
CA GLN A 728 6.00 -8.54 30.42
C GLN A 728 6.92 -8.11 31.57
N VAL A 729 7.89 -7.24 31.27
CA VAL A 729 8.69 -6.57 32.31
C VAL A 729 7.87 -5.40 32.86
N GLU A 730 7.41 -5.51 34.11
CA GLU A 730 6.38 -4.63 34.66
C GLU A 730 6.94 -3.30 35.18
N SER A 731 8.13 -3.32 35.80
CA SER A 731 8.86 -2.11 36.20
C SER A 731 10.31 -2.43 36.56
N VAL A 732 11.20 -1.47 36.33
CA VAL A 732 12.57 -1.49 36.88
C VAL A 732 12.59 -0.54 38.07
N LEU A 733 12.72 -1.07 39.28
CA LEU A 733 12.94 -0.23 40.46
C LEU A 733 14.44 0.05 40.60
N VAL A 734 14.84 1.27 40.26
CA VAL A 734 16.17 1.79 40.60
C VAL A 734 16.03 2.79 41.76
N PRO A 735 16.24 2.36 43.01
CA PRO A 735 16.25 3.27 44.13
C PRO A 735 17.42 4.28 43.98
N PRO A 736 17.25 5.54 44.44
CA PRO A 736 18.30 6.54 44.33
C PRO A 736 19.54 6.10 45.12
N THR A 737 20.72 6.36 44.57
CA THR A 737 22.00 6.21 45.26
C THR A 737 22.79 7.49 45.07
N GLN A 738 23.38 7.97 46.16
CA GLN A 738 24.05 9.23 46.24
C GLN A 738 25.47 9.05 46.77
N PHE A 739 26.40 9.80 46.21
CA PHE A 739 27.77 9.92 46.70
C PHE A 739 27.97 11.23 47.46
N TRP A 740 28.74 11.14 48.54
CA TRP A 740 29.07 12.23 49.42
C TRP A 740 30.60 12.40 49.50
N ALA A 741 31.05 13.65 49.43
CA ALA A 741 32.47 14.00 49.58
C ALA A 741 32.98 13.60 50.97
N VAL A 742 34.25 13.18 51.09
CA VAL A 742 34.87 12.92 52.39
C VAL A 742 35.25 14.27 53.02
N PRO A 743 34.54 14.77 54.05
CA PRO A 743 34.71 16.14 54.52
C PRO A 743 36.09 16.38 55.14
N TYR A 744 36.78 15.32 55.58
CA TYR A 744 38.09 15.39 56.23
C TYR A 744 39.25 15.68 55.26
N ASP A 745 39.06 15.42 53.96
CA ASP A 745 40.01 15.77 52.90
C ASP A 745 39.62 17.15 52.34
N VAL A 746 39.97 18.20 53.09
CA VAL A 746 39.42 19.53 52.83
C VAL A 746 40.08 20.18 51.62
N ASN A 747 41.27 19.75 51.24
CA ASN A 747 41.91 20.21 50.01
C ASN A 747 41.68 19.28 48.81
N ASP A 748 40.83 18.26 48.97
CA ASP A 748 40.31 17.40 47.91
C ASP A 748 41.47 16.77 47.10
N ASP A 749 42.52 16.33 47.82
CA ASP A 749 43.76 15.77 47.24
C ASP A 749 43.94 14.26 47.41
N ASP A 750 42.83 13.58 47.69
CA ASP A 750 42.64 12.16 47.93
C ASP A 750 43.37 11.63 49.18
N ALA A 751 43.76 12.50 50.10
CA ALA A 751 44.55 12.13 51.28
C ALA A 751 44.35 13.06 52.48
N ILE A 752 43.87 12.51 53.59
CA ILE A 752 43.73 13.25 54.86
C ILE A 752 45.11 13.34 55.52
N ASN A 753 45.78 14.49 55.39
CA ASN A 753 47.18 14.61 55.74
C ASN A 753 47.54 15.96 56.42
N PHE A 754 48.84 16.27 56.48
CA PHE A 754 49.33 17.48 57.14
C PHE A 754 48.75 18.76 56.53
N LYS A 755 48.40 18.76 55.25
CA LYS A 755 47.77 19.89 54.57
C LYS A 755 46.40 20.19 55.18
N ASP A 756 45.55 19.19 55.37
CA ASP A 756 44.23 19.32 56.00
C ASP A 756 44.36 19.81 57.44
N LEU A 757 45.32 19.26 58.19
CA LEU A 757 45.59 19.70 59.56
C LEU A 757 46.01 21.19 59.61
N VAL A 758 46.80 21.67 58.65
CA VAL A 758 47.18 23.09 58.57
C VAL A 758 45.96 23.98 58.29
N LEU A 759 45.06 23.54 57.40
CA LEU A 759 43.81 24.26 57.12
C LEU A 759 42.89 24.28 58.35
N PHE A 760 42.80 23.16 59.07
CA PHE A 760 42.03 23.04 60.30
C PHE A 760 42.54 23.97 61.41
N VAL A 761 43.86 24.01 61.65
CA VAL A 761 44.47 24.88 62.67
C VAL A 761 44.17 26.37 62.41
N ALA A 762 44.01 26.79 61.16
CA ALA A 762 43.67 28.16 60.81
C ALA A 762 42.22 28.56 61.17
N THR A 763 41.35 27.58 61.41
CA THR A 763 39.92 27.77 61.72
C THR A 763 39.56 27.32 63.14
N TYR A 764 40.52 26.76 63.89
CA TYR A 764 40.27 26.30 65.25
C TYR A 764 39.77 27.41 66.18
N ASN A 765 38.73 27.09 66.96
CA ASN A 765 38.04 28.00 67.88
C ASN A 765 37.40 29.20 67.16
N THR A 766 36.87 28.97 65.94
CA THR A 766 36.09 29.96 65.19
C THR A 766 34.67 29.45 64.93
N THR A 767 33.75 30.37 64.72
CA THR A 767 32.39 30.10 64.22
C THR A 767 32.41 30.20 62.70
N PRO A 768 32.07 29.15 61.94
CA PRO A 768 32.15 29.19 60.48
C PRO A 768 31.40 30.34 59.82
N ALA A 769 30.21 30.68 60.33
CA ALA A 769 29.38 31.78 59.83
C ALA A 769 30.04 33.18 59.95
N ASP A 770 30.99 33.34 60.88
CA ASP A 770 31.71 34.60 61.12
C ASP A 770 33.12 34.60 60.52
N SER A 771 33.53 33.50 59.88
CA SER A 771 34.86 33.34 59.31
C SER A 771 34.94 33.89 57.89
N SER A 772 36.03 34.57 57.55
CA SER A 772 36.31 34.99 56.16
C SER A 772 37.02 33.92 55.33
N LEU A 773 37.31 32.75 55.90
CA LEU A 773 37.97 31.66 55.21
C LEU A 773 36.92 30.81 54.46
N PRO A 774 37.06 30.59 53.14
CA PRO A 774 36.03 29.96 52.31
C PRO A 774 35.77 28.48 52.64
N TYR A 775 36.69 27.82 53.36
CA TYR A 775 36.60 26.41 53.77
C TYR A 775 36.26 26.23 55.26
N ALA A 776 36.02 27.31 56.02
CA ALA A 776 35.79 27.21 57.46
C ALA A 776 34.51 26.44 57.82
N TRP A 777 33.50 26.48 56.96
CA TRP A 777 32.26 25.71 57.09
C TRP A 777 32.50 24.20 57.04
N ALA A 778 33.43 23.76 56.19
CA ALA A 778 33.77 22.33 56.05
C ALA A 778 34.59 21.79 57.23
N MET A 779 35.17 22.66 58.07
CA MET A 779 36.01 22.27 59.21
C MET A 779 35.23 21.97 60.49
N ASP A 780 33.94 22.30 60.53
CA ASP A 780 33.00 21.95 61.59
C ASP A 780 32.40 20.58 61.25
N PHE A 781 33.21 19.54 61.38
CA PHE A 781 32.88 18.22 60.83
C PHE A 781 31.60 17.61 61.42
N ASN A 782 31.27 17.95 62.66
CA ASN A 782 30.03 17.53 63.32
C ASN A 782 28.90 18.57 63.24
N GLN A 783 29.07 19.64 62.46
CA GLN A 783 28.07 20.69 62.23
C GLN A 783 27.51 21.31 63.52
N SER A 784 28.38 21.48 64.53
CA SER A 784 28.00 22.00 65.85
C SER A 784 27.83 23.52 65.89
N GLY A 785 28.21 24.22 64.83
CA GLY A 785 28.28 25.68 64.70
C GLY A 785 29.63 26.28 65.11
N THR A 786 30.61 25.47 65.52
CA THR A 786 31.95 25.94 65.92
C THR A 786 33.02 24.90 65.63
N VAL A 787 34.14 25.32 65.04
CA VAL A 787 35.31 24.44 64.85
C VAL A 787 36.06 24.32 66.18
N ASN A 788 36.03 23.15 66.81
CA ASN A 788 36.56 22.97 68.16
C ASN A 788 37.33 21.64 68.34
N PHE A 789 37.58 21.25 69.60
CA PHE A 789 38.35 20.06 69.92
C PHE A 789 37.70 18.76 69.44
N ARG A 790 36.37 18.71 69.33
CA ARG A 790 35.63 17.55 68.81
C ARG A 790 35.93 17.31 67.33
N ASP A 791 35.98 18.38 66.54
CA ASP A 791 36.35 18.31 65.12
C ASP A 791 37.81 17.89 64.92
N LEU A 792 38.70 18.34 65.82
CA LEU A 792 40.09 17.89 65.81
C LEU A 792 40.21 16.38 66.06
N ILE A 793 39.37 15.82 66.95
CA ILE A 793 39.34 14.37 67.21
C ILE A 793 38.89 13.63 65.94
N LEU A 794 37.86 14.13 65.25
CA LEU A 794 37.35 13.51 64.01
C LEU A 794 38.40 13.56 62.88
N LEU A 795 39.10 14.69 62.72
CA LEU A 795 40.21 14.80 61.77
C LEU A 795 41.37 13.86 62.13
N ALA A 796 41.75 13.82 63.41
CA ALA A 796 42.85 12.98 63.88
C ALA A 796 42.54 11.48 63.76
N ALA A 797 41.28 11.08 63.93
CA ALA A 797 40.83 9.70 63.78
C ALA A 797 40.99 9.19 62.34
N ASN A 798 40.92 10.08 61.35
CA ASN A 798 41.05 9.75 59.93
C ASN A 798 42.41 10.15 59.33
N TYR A 799 43.31 10.71 60.13
CA TYR A 799 44.59 11.22 59.65
C TYR A 799 45.50 10.10 59.11
N GLY A 800 46.03 10.30 57.91
CA GLY A 800 46.89 9.35 57.20
C GLY A 800 46.14 8.38 56.29
N LEU A 801 44.81 8.48 56.21
CA LEU A 801 44.00 7.74 55.24
C LEU A 801 44.02 8.42 53.87
N SER A 802 43.79 7.62 52.82
CA SER A 802 43.75 8.09 51.43
C SER A 802 42.77 7.26 50.62
N LYS A 803 42.23 7.80 49.52
CA LYS A 803 41.29 7.10 48.62
C LYS A 803 41.76 5.69 48.19
N PRO A 804 43.05 5.43 47.89
CA PRO A 804 43.51 4.06 47.59
C PRO A 804 43.70 3.12 48.80
N ASN A 805 43.75 3.65 50.03
CA ASN A 805 44.06 2.90 51.25
C ASN A 805 43.28 3.47 52.44
N HIS A 806 42.01 3.10 52.54
CA HIS A 806 41.08 3.52 53.59
C HIS A 806 40.38 2.26 54.14
N PRO A 807 40.87 1.62 55.22
CA PRO A 807 40.23 0.40 55.71
C PRO A 807 38.84 0.66 56.29
N GLU A 808 38.59 1.85 56.85
CA GLU A 808 37.27 2.35 57.30
C GLU A 808 37.42 3.84 57.69
N LEU A 809 36.57 4.73 57.15
CA LEU A 809 36.52 6.14 57.58
C LEU A 809 35.62 6.27 58.82
N ILE A 810 36.05 7.04 59.80
CA ILE A 810 35.31 7.30 61.04
C ILE A 810 34.56 8.62 60.87
N PHE A 811 33.26 8.54 60.58
CA PHE A 811 32.39 9.71 60.47
C PHE A 811 31.76 10.12 61.81
N ASP A 812 31.31 11.36 61.90
CA ASP A 812 30.38 11.74 62.97
C ASP A 812 29.05 10.97 62.77
N PRO A 813 28.36 10.51 63.85
CA PRO A 813 27.10 9.76 63.72
C PRO A 813 26.00 10.46 62.93
N GLY A 814 26.05 11.78 62.79
CA GLY A 814 25.09 12.55 61.99
C GLY A 814 25.42 12.64 60.49
N TYR A 815 26.54 12.09 60.02
CA TYR A 815 26.92 12.14 58.61
C TYR A 815 26.15 11.10 57.75
N PRO A 816 25.69 11.44 56.54
CA PRO A 816 25.71 12.76 55.91
C PRO A 816 24.47 13.63 56.24
N GLU A 817 23.47 13.11 56.96
CA GLU A 817 22.17 13.77 57.18
C GLU A 817 22.28 15.19 57.79
N THR A 818 23.17 15.40 58.74
CA THR A 818 23.43 16.71 59.38
C THR A 818 23.97 17.75 58.41
N TRP A 819 24.64 17.32 57.34
CA TRP A 819 25.16 18.20 56.28
C TRP A 819 24.09 18.62 55.27
N THR A 820 22.91 17.98 55.28
CA THR A 820 21.76 18.38 54.43
C THR A 820 20.87 19.45 55.06
N THR A 821 20.93 19.61 56.38
CA THR A 821 19.91 20.33 57.16
C THR A 821 20.28 21.78 57.51
N GLN A 822 21.45 22.28 57.12
CA GLN A 822 21.87 23.67 57.36
C GLN A 822 22.50 24.34 56.14
N ASN A 823 21.67 24.67 55.14
CA ASN A 823 22.00 25.75 54.20
C ASN A 823 21.31 27.05 54.65
N LEU A 824 22.11 27.97 55.18
CA LEU A 824 21.75 29.33 55.59
C LEU A 824 21.41 30.24 54.39
N VAL A 825 20.47 29.90 53.50
CA VAL A 825 19.79 30.90 52.62
C VAL A 825 18.36 30.45 52.30
N ALA A 826 17.39 31.27 52.72
CA ALA A 826 15.97 31.07 52.48
C ALA A 826 15.57 31.21 50.99
N ALA A 827 14.82 30.24 50.48
CA ALA A 827 13.77 30.46 49.48
C ALA A 827 12.64 29.43 49.67
N PHE A 828 11.54 29.90 50.27
CA PHE A 828 10.27 29.19 50.36
C PHE A 828 9.64 29.00 48.99
N SER A 829 9.14 27.80 48.69
CA SER A 829 7.80 27.57 48.11
C SER A 829 7.38 26.09 48.23
N PRO A 830 6.07 25.79 48.23
CA PRO A 830 5.52 24.73 49.06
C PRO A 830 4.99 23.49 48.31
N GLN A 831 4.79 22.42 49.09
CA GLN A 831 3.93 21.22 48.87
C GLN A 831 4.52 20.07 48.03
N PRO A 832 3.99 18.81 48.13
CA PRO A 832 2.92 18.28 48.99
C PRO A 832 3.31 16.96 49.71
N ASN A 833 2.65 16.64 50.83
CA ASN A 833 2.23 15.26 51.14
C ASN A 833 1.23 15.28 52.30
N GLN A 834 0.00 15.66 51.97
CA GLN A 834 -1.16 15.29 52.78
C GLN A 834 -1.64 13.92 52.32
N GLN A 835 -1.30 12.88 53.05
CA GLN A 835 -2.16 11.69 53.19
C GLN A 835 -1.79 10.95 54.48
N ASN A 836 -2.80 10.74 55.33
CA ASN A 836 -2.81 9.98 56.59
C ASN A 836 -2.17 10.64 57.83
N VAL A 837 -2.57 11.86 58.16
CA VAL A 837 -2.40 12.37 59.53
C VAL A 837 -3.62 11.95 60.37
N PRO A 838 -3.45 11.27 61.52
CA PRO A 838 -4.56 10.91 62.40
C PRO A 838 -5.29 12.16 62.92
N SER A 839 -6.62 12.16 62.87
CA SER A 839 -7.45 13.25 63.42
C SER A 839 -7.28 13.35 64.94
N LEU A 840 -7.14 14.58 65.47
CA LEU A 840 -7.03 14.80 66.90
C LEU A 840 -8.27 14.30 67.65
N SER A 841 -8.07 13.42 68.64
CA SER A 841 -9.17 12.96 69.49
C SER A 841 -9.48 13.97 70.59
N LYS A 842 -10.78 14.14 70.92
CA LYS A 842 -11.21 14.99 72.04
C LYS A 842 -10.58 14.56 73.38
N THR A 843 -10.34 13.26 73.56
CA THR A 843 -9.69 12.71 74.76
C THR A 843 -8.25 13.24 74.89
N ALA A 844 -7.44 13.09 73.84
CA ALA A 844 -6.04 13.54 73.86
C ALA A 844 -5.93 15.06 74.09
N ALA A 845 -6.75 15.86 73.41
CA ALA A 845 -6.77 17.30 73.63
C ALA A 845 -7.17 17.69 75.07
N THR A 846 -8.13 16.97 75.65
CA THR A 846 -8.57 17.21 77.04
C THR A 846 -7.48 16.80 78.05
N GLU A 847 -6.77 15.71 77.80
CA GLU A 847 -5.65 15.26 78.64
C GLU A 847 -4.47 16.25 78.59
N THR A 848 -4.11 16.73 77.40
CA THR A 848 -3.10 17.79 77.24
C THR A 848 -3.54 19.08 77.94
N ALA A 849 -4.80 19.51 77.80
CA ALA A 849 -5.33 20.67 78.50
C ALA A 849 -5.25 20.54 80.03
N ASN A 850 -5.59 19.37 80.57
CA ASN A 850 -5.47 19.10 82.00
C ASN A 850 -4.01 19.16 82.49
N SER A 851 -3.05 18.68 81.69
CA SER A 851 -1.63 18.75 82.04
C SER A 851 -1.12 20.20 82.07
N VAL A 852 -1.61 21.05 81.16
CA VAL A 852 -1.35 22.50 81.17
C VAL A 852 -1.97 23.17 82.40
N ILE A 853 -3.25 22.91 82.70
CA ILE A 853 -3.92 23.44 83.90
C ILE A 853 -3.14 23.07 85.18
N GLN A 854 -2.61 21.85 85.26
CA GLN A 854 -1.79 21.42 86.38
C GLN A 854 -0.48 22.23 86.50
N ALA A 855 0.16 22.57 85.37
CA ALA A 855 1.34 23.43 85.36
C ALA A 855 1.03 24.88 85.79
N TYR A 856 -0.12 25.44 85.40
CA TYR A 856 -0.58 26.75 85.88
C TYR A 856 -0.97 26.72 87.37
N ALA A 857 -1.54 25.62 87.86
CA ALA A 857 -1.89 25.47 89.28
C ALA A 857 -0.67 25.54 90.22
N ALA A 858 0.52 25.23 89.72
CA ALA A 858 1.76 25.36 90.47
C ALA A 858 2.31 26.81 90.54
N SER A 859 1.77 27.74 89.74
CA SER A 859 2.36 29.06 89.51
C SER A 859 1.37 30.24 89.47
N SER A 860 0.06 30.00 89.50
CA SER A 860 -1.01 31.01 89.28
C SER A 860 -2.05 31.05 90.40
N ALA A 861 -2.91 32.09 90.45
CA ALA A 861 -3.91 32.26 91.50
C ALA A 861 -5.06 31.23 91.39
N SER A 862 -5.66 30.82 92.51
CA SER A 862 -6.71 29.76 92.51
C SER A 862 -7.94 30.10 91.68
N THR A 863 -8.24 31.39 91.46
CA THR A 863 -9.35 31.87 90.62
C THR A 863 -9.06 31.76 89.13
N GLU A 864 -7.81 31.98 88.69
CA GLU A 864 -7.39 31.82 87.30
C GLU A 864 -7.41 30.34 86.92
N VAL A 865 -6.87 29.49 87.80
CA VAL A 865 -6.89 28.03 87.62
C VAL A 865 -8.33 27.49 87.59
N GLN A 866 -9.26 28.10 88.34
CA GLN A 866 -10.67 27.74 88.28
C GLN A 866 -11.30 28.13 86.94
N LEU A 867 -10.95 29.30 86.39
CA LEU A 867 -11.41 29.74 85.07
C LEU A 867 -10.93 28.79 83.95
N LEU A 868 -9.67 28.34 84.02
CA LEU A 868 -9.14 27.37 83.05
C LEU A 868 -9.84 26.01 83.15
N LYS A 869 -10.18 25.55 84.37
CA LYS A 869 -10.92 24.30 84.59
C LYS A 869 -12.36 24.31 84.06
N GLU A 870 -12.97 25.49 84.00
CA GLU A 870 -14.34 25.67 83.50
C GLU A 870 -14.38 25.87 81.98
N THR A 871 -13.22 25.92 81.32
CA THR A 871 -13.11 26.11 79.86
C THR A 871 -13.39 24.79 79.11
N GLU A 872 -14.30 24.83 78.13
CA GLU A 872 -14.62 23.68 77.29
C GLU A 872 -13.66 23.56 76.08
N ILE A 873 -13.10 22.38 75.85
CA ILE A 873 -12.34 22.06 74.63
C ILE A 873 -13.25 21.39 73.59
N GLU A 874 -13.28 21.94 72.38
CA GLU A 874 -13.98 21.37 71.23
C GLU A 874 -13.03 21.17 70.06
N ILE A 875 -13.09 19.99 69.42
CA ILE A 875 -12.34 19.71 68.21
C ILE A 875 -13.24 19.97 67.02
N VAL A 876 -12.83 20.91 66.17
CA VAL A 876 -13.56 21.34 64.98
C VAL A 876 -12.58 21.48 63.82
N ASP A 877 -13.08 21.37 62.60
CA ASP A 877 -12.29 21.71 61.42
C ASP A 877 -12.34 23.24 61.23
N LEU A 878 -11.23 23.93 61.53
CA LEU A 878 -11.16 25.39 61.47
C LEU A 878 -10.73 25.83 60.06
N PRO A 879 -11.31 26.91 59.52
CA PRO A 879 -10.92 27.42 58.21
C PRO A 879 -9.50 28.03 58.24
N ASP A 880 -8.86 28.05 57.07
CA ASP A 880 -7.52 28.62 56.84
C ASP A 880 -6.39 27.93 57.63
N ASN A 881 -5.23 28.59 57.82
CA ASN A 881 -4.07 28.07 58.55
C ASN A 881 -4.20 28.21 60.09
N LEU A 882 -5.43 28.24 60.61
CA LEU A 882 -5.70 28.44 62.04
C LEU A 882 -5.52 27.12 62.81
N LEU A 883 -4.72 27.16 63.88
CA LEU A 883 -4.46 26.00 64.72
C LEU A 883 -5.47 25.86 65.86
N ALA A 884 -5.94 26.98 66.41
CA ALA A 884 -6.98 27.06 67.42
C ALA A 884 -7.62 28.45 67.43
N GLN A 885 -8.78 28.57 68.08
CA GLN A 885 -9.41 29.85 68.41
C GLN A 885 -10.08 29.80 69.79
N SER A 886 -9.95 30.89 70.54
CA SER A 886 -10.51 31.03 71.88
C SER A 886 -11.68 32.01 71.93
N SER A 887 -12.70 31.66 72.71
CA SER A 887 -13.82 32.53 73.10
C SER A 887 -14.08 32.38 74.61
N PRO A 888 -14.79 33.30 75.28
CA PRO A 888 -14.98 33.22 76.73
C PRO A 888 -15.52 31.86 77.18
N GLY A 889 -14.70 31.10 77.92
CA GLY A 889 -15.04 29.78 78.45
C GLY A 889 -14.97 28.61 77.43
N LYS A 890 -14.44 28.81 76.22
CA LYS A 890 -14.34 27.75 75.21
C LYS A 890 -13.14 27.92 74.28
N ILE A 891 -12.40 26.84 74.05
CA ILE A 891 -11.32 26.75 73.06
C ILE A 891 -11.71 25.74 71.99
N GLN A 892 -11.62 26.17 70.74
CA GLN A 892 -11.80 25.33 69.56
C GLN A 892 -10.43 25.04 68.94
N ILE A 893 -10.10 23.76 68.74
CA ILE A 893 -8.81 23.32 68.20
C ILE A 893 -9.05 22.64 66.85
N ASP A 894 -8.20 22.96 65.88
CA ASP A 894 -8.29 22.38 64.55
C ASP A 894 -8.05 20.86 64.56
N VAL A 895 -8.83 20.12 63.79
CA VAL A 895 -8.78 18.64 63.78
C VAL A 895 -7.49 18.09 63.14
N THR A 896 -6.83 18.85 62.24
CA THR A 896 -5.65 18.39 61.49
C THR A 896 -4.38 19.23 61.70
N ALA A 897 -4.44 20.26 62.55
CA ALA A 897 -3.40 21.28 62.68
C ALA A 897 -3.13 22.01 61.36
N ALA A 898 -4.19 22.44 60.68
CA ALA A 898 -4.14 23.02 59.33
C ALA A 898 -3.38 22.12 58.33
N GLY A 899 -3.56 20.80 58.45
CA GLY A 899 -2.95 19.80 57.58
C GLY A 899 -1.51 19.40 57.89
N GLN A 900 -0.88 19.98 58.93
CA GLN A 900 0.50 19.66 59.34
C GLN A 900 0.58 18.49 60.33
N GLY A 901 -0.51 18.21 61.02
CA GLY A 901 -0.62 17.17 62.04
C GLY A 901 -0.11 17.55 63.43
N TRP A 902 -0.75 16.96 64.44
CA TRP A 902 -0.48 17.22 65.84
C TRP A 902 0.61 16.29 66.38
N PHE A 903 1.58 16.87 67.08
CA PHE A 903 2.42 16.15 68.02
C PHE A 903 1.73 16.14 69.38
N ILE A 904 1.42 14.94 69.87
CA ILE A 904 0.78 14.72 71.17
C ILE A 904 1.82 14.02 72.04
N ASP A 905 2.35 14.76 72.99
CA ASP A 905 3.40 14.29 73.87
C ASP A 905 2.82 13.46 75.02
N ALA A 906 3.31 12.23 75.17
CA ALA A 906 2.93 11.35 76.28
C ALA A 906 3.56 11.80 77.61
N THR A 907 4.66 12.55 77.56
CA THR A 907 5.43 13.07 78.69
C THR A 907 5.68 14.59 78.54
N PRO A 908 4.61 15.42 78.50
CA PRO A 908 4.66 16.81 78.02
C PRO A 908 5.64 17.74 78.76
N TRP A 909 6.07 17.36 79.96
CA TRP A 909 6.94 18.16 80.83
C TRP A 909 8.34 17.57 81.04
N GLU A 910 8.72 16.53 80.29
CA GLU A 910 10.08 15.97 80.31
C GLU A 910 10.97 16.52 79.20
N HIS A 911 10.37 16.96 78.08
CA HIS A 911 11.02 17.65 76.97
C HIS A 911 12.21 16.89 76.35
N SER A 912 12.23 15.57 76.49
CA SER A 912 13.30 14.69 76.00
C SER A 912 13.46 14.73 74.48
N GLU A 913 12.40 15.09 73.76
CA GLU A 913 12.32 15.14 72.31
C GLU A 913 12.81 16.48 71.74
N PHE A 914 13.20 17.42 72.62
CA PHE A 914 13.54 18.77 72.26
C PHE A 914 14.90 19.21 72.82
N SER A 915 15.61 19.96 72.00
CA SER A 915 16.85 20.67 72.29
C SER A 915 16.61 22.18 72.40
N ILE A 916 17.47 22.87 73.16
CA ILE A 916 17.40 24.34 73.29
C ILE A 916 18.12 24.96 72.10
N THR A 917 17.40 25.73 71.30
CA THR A 917 17.97 26.52 70.20
C THR A 917 18.04 28.01 70.55
N THR A 918 17.11 28.52 71.37
CA THR A 918 17.10 29.92 71.83
C THR A 918 16.66 30.02 73.30
N LEU A 919 16.83 31.19 73.94
CA LEU A 919 16.43 31.39 75.34
C LEU A 919 14.92 31.24 75.62
N THR A 920 14.06 31.18 74.58
CA THR A 920 12.59 31.22 74.72
C THR A 920 11.84 30.10 74.00
N GLU A 921 12.53 29.27 73.21
CA GLU A 921 11.91 28.23 72.38
C GLU A 921 12.74 26.95 72.42
N LEU A 922 12.05 25.81 72.47
CA LEU A 922 12.64 24.49 72.34
C LEU A 922 12.37 23.99 70.92
N GLN A 923 13.39 23.42 70.29
CA GLN A 923 13.28 22.85 68.96
C GLN A 923 13.38 21.34 69.06
N ALA A 924 12.47 20.64 68.38
CA ALA A 924 12.47 19.21 68.31
C ALA A 924 13.75 18.73 67.62
N ASP A 925 14.30 17.63 68.11
CA ASP A 925 15.44 17.00 67.44
C ASP A 925 14.99 16.51 66.07
N ALA A 926 15.85 16.68 65.05
CA ALA A 926 15.48 16.58 63.63
C ALA A 926 14.83 15.23 63.24
N ASN A 927 15.18 14.15 63.96
CA ASN A 927 14.68 12.79 63.72
C ASN A 927 13.57 12.38 64.71
N SER A 928 13.08 13.30 65.54
CA SER A 928 12.00 13.04 66.48
C SER A 928 10.63 13.16 65.81
N PHE A 929 9.63 12.45 66.36
CA PHE A 929 8.24 12.56 65.93
C PHE A 929 7.67 13.99 66.05
N ALA A 930 8.33 14.87 66.80
CA ALA A 930 7.93 16.27 66.96
C ALA A 930 8.43 17.17 65.81
N ALA A 931 9.55 16.84 65.13
CA ALA A 931 10.26 17.72 64.19
C ALA A 931 9.40 18.32 63.07
N PHE A 932 8.40 17.56 62.60
CA PHE A 932 7.57 17.93 61.45
C PHE A 932 6.08 18.04 61.81
N ARG A 933 5.76 18.27 63.09
CA ARG A 933 4.38 18.31 63.61
C ARG A 933 4.17 19.53 64.50
N ILE A 934 2.93 19.99 64.63
CA ILE A 934 2.55 21.10 65.51
C ILE A 934 2.40 20.59 66.94
N ASP A 935 3.12 21.17 67.89
CA ASP A 935 3.06 20.78 69.31
C ASP A 935 1.74 21.20 69.97
N LEU A 936 0.88 20.21 70.29
CA LEU A 936 -0.45 20.46 70.86
C LEU A 936 -0.37 21.12 72.24
N LEU A 937 0.66 20.79 73.02
CA LEU A 937 0.89 21.36 74.35
C LEU A 937 1.07 22.88 74.26
N THR A 938 1.91 23.33 73.33
CA THR A 938 2.18 24.75 73.09
C THR A 938 0.92 25.49 72.67
N VAL A 939 0.12 24.94 71.74
CA VAL A 939 -1.10 25.60 71.28
C VAL A 939 -2.12 25.73 72.41
N ILE A 940 -2.36 24.67 73.18
CA ILE A 940 -3.32 24.75 74.29
C ILE A 940 -2.85 25.73 75.38
N ALA A 941 -1.56 25.73 75.71
CA ALA A 941 -1.01 26.69 76.66
C ALA A 941 -1.12 28.13 76.15
N HIS A 942 -0.92 28.36 74.85
CA HIS A 942 -1.14 29.67 74.22
C HIS A 942 -2.60 30.11 74.32
N GLU A 943 -3.55 29.24 73.99
CA GLU A 943 -4.98 29.58 74.04
C GLU A 943 -5.47 29.84 75.47
N PHE A 944 -4.92 29.17 76.48
CA PHE A 944 -5.22 29.50 77.87
C PHE A 944 -4.73 30.89 78.28
N GLU A 945 -3.66 31.41 77.68
CA GLU A 945 -3.25 32.81 77.89
C GLU A 945 -4.34 33.78 77.38
N HIS A 946 -5.08 33.43 76.33
CA HIS A 946 -6.23 34.23 75.88
C HIS A 946 -7.44 34.12 76.80
N ILE A 947 -7.70 32.95 77.39
CA ILE A 947 -8.75 32.80 78.42
C ILE A 947 -8.45 33.65 79.66
N LEU A 948 -7.17 33.83 79.99
CA LEU A 948 -6.71 34.74 81.05
C LEU A 948 -6.61 36.21 80.62
N GLU A 949 -7.18 36.56 79.45
CA GLU A 949 -7.23 37.90 78.86
C GLU A 949 -5.85 38.49 78.46
N HIS A 950 -4.82 37.65 78.37
CA HIS A 950 -3.50 38.08 77.89
C HIS A 950 -3.48 38.24 76.36
N GLN A 951 -2.73 39.24 75.90
CA GLN A 951 -2.61 39.59 74.49
C GLN A 951 -1.37 38.93 73.86
N HIS A 952 -1.37 38.81 72.54
CA HIS A 952 -0.22 38.29 71.80
C HIS A 952 1.06 39.11 72.04
N GLU A 953 2.19 38.41 72.02
CA GLU A 953 3.52 38.99 72.09
C GLU A 953 4.33 38.63 70.83
N THR A 954 5.53 39.19 70.68
CA THR A 954 6.38 38.95 69.49
C THR A 954 7.26 37.70 69.62
N THR A 955 7.42 37.16 70.83
CA THR A 955 8.31 36.04 71.19
C THR A 955 7.70 35.20 72.31
N GLY A 956 8.19 33.98 72.53
CA GLY A 956 7.72 33.12 73.62
C GLY A 956 6.30 32.59 73.42
N LEU A 957 5.72 32.01 74.48
CA LEU A 957 4.46 31.26 74.40
C LEU A 957 3.33 32.04 73.72
N ARG A 958 3.18 33.35 74.00
CA ARG A 958 2.10 34.20 73.49
C ARG A 958 2.32 34.72 72.06
N LYS A 959 3.32 34.24 71.33
CA LYS A 959 3.50 34.61 69.93
C LYS A 959 2.43 33.97 69.06
N ALA A 960 1.80 34.79 68.21
CA ALA A 960 0.62 34.44 67.41
C ALA A 960 0.85 33.33 66.35
N THR A 961 2.09 32.92 66.10
CA THR A 961 2.43 31.89 65.11
C THR A 961 3.31 30.81 65.71
N LEU A 962 3.08 29.58 65.30
CA LEU A 962 3.86 28.41 65.71
C LEU A 962 4.30 27.63 64.47
N SER A 963 5.59 27.29 64.41
CA SER A 963 6.15 26.45 63.36
C SER A 963 6.15 24.98 63.80
N PRO A 964 6.10 24.02 62.87
CA PRO A 964 6.32 22.61 63.19
C PRO A 964 7.66 22.37 63.91
N GLY A 965 7.70 21.41 64.82
CA GLY A 965 8.89 21.09 65.60
C GLY A 965 9.23 22.10 66.70
N THR A 966 8.47 23.19 66.84
CA THR A 966 8.73 24.18 67.90
C THR A 966 7.83 23.93 69.09
N ARG A 967 8.42 23.92 70.29
CA ARG A 967 7.71 23.92 71.57
C ARG A 967 7.99 25.20 72.34
N ARG A 968 6.95 25.81 72.88
CA ARG A 968 7.03 26.95 73.80
C ARG A 968 6.31 26.63 75.09
N LEU A 969 6.92 27.03 76.20
CA LEU A 969 6.44 26.72 77.53
C LEU A 969 5.99 27.99 78.26
N PRO A 970 5.08 27.89 79.24
CA PRO A 970 4.85 28.96 80.18
C PRO A 970 6.16 29.36 80.87
N GLU A 971 6.37 30.66 81.11
CA GLU A 971 7.65 31.23 81.56
C GLU A 971 8.25 30.51 82.78
N ALA A 972 7.43 30.17 83.77
CA ALA A 972 7.88 29.47 84.97
C ALA A 972 8.43 28.05 84.68
N GLN A 973 7.89 27.35 83.68
CA GLN A 973 8.37 26.02 83.29
C GLN A 973 9.61 26.12 82.41
N LEU A 974 9.66 27.11 81.52
CA LEU A 974 10.85 27.40 80.71
C LEU A 974 12.09 27.65 81.58
N GLN A 975 11.97 28.51 82.60
CA GLN A 975 13.09 28.83 83.49
C GLN A 975 13.57 27.60 84.30
N LYS A 976 12.66 26.71 84.67
CA LYS A 976 13.00 25.48 85.40
C LYS A 976 13.81 24.51 84.53
N GLU A 977 13.44 24.39 83.27
CA GLU A 977 14.15 23.52 82.33
C GLU A 977 15.54 24.06 81.97
N LEU A 978 15.66 25.39 81.76
CA LEU A 978 16.96 26.04 81.55
C LEU A 978 17.92 25.80 82.72
N GLN A 979 17.43 25.87 83.97
CA GLN A 979 18.24 25.59 85.16
C GLN A 979 18.67 24.12 85.26
N ARG A 980 17.75 23.19 84.97
CA ARG A 980 18.06 21.75 85.00
C ARG A 980 19.19 21.39 84.03
N ARG A 981 19.17 21.93 82.82
CA ARG A 981 20.18 21.61 81.79
C ARG A 981 21.53 22.27 82.06
N ALA A 982 21.55 23.48 82.60
CA ALA A 982 22.80 24.11 83.06
C ALA A 982 23.52 23.25 84.13
N GLN A 983 22.75 22.60 85.00
CA GLN A 983 23.31 21.69 86.00
C GLN A 983 23.85 20.39 85.37
N LEU A 984 23.13 19.80 84.41
CA LEU A 984 23.57 18.59 83.69
C LEU A 984 24.86 18.83 82.89
N GLN A 985 24.99 19.99 82.25
CA GLN A 985 26.23 20.35 81.53
C GLN A 985 27.41 20.43 82.50
N GLN A 986 27.22 21.06 83.66
CA GLN A 986 28.27 21.17 84.67
C GLN A 986 28.68 19.82 85.26
N GLU A 987 27.75 18.89 85.45
CA GLU A 987 28.02 17.52 85.91
C GLU A 987 28.77 16.71 84.83
N THR A 988 28.44 16.93 83.56
CA THR A 988 29.10 16.28 82.41
C THR A 988 30.55 16.77 82.27
N ASP A 989 30.78 18.08 82.39
CA ASP A 989 32.13 18.67 82.30
C ASP A 989 33.02 18.21 83.48
N LEU A 990 32.44 18.06 84.68
CA LEU A 990 33.13 17.52 85.85
C LEU A 990 33.46 16.02 85.71
N PHE A 991 32.60 15.26 85.03
CA PHE A 991 32.85 13.85 84.75
C PHE A 991 34.07 13.69 83.83
N PHE A 992 34.12 14.41 82.71
CA PHE A 992 35.21 14.28 81.73
C PHE A 992 36.54 14.85 82.22
N THR A 993 36.52 15.85 83.11
CA THR A 993 37.75 16.38 83.73
C THR A 993 38.33 15.49 84.85
N SER A 994 37.60 14.45 85.27
CA SER A 994 38.05 13.51 86.30
C SER A 994 38.69 12.22 85.76
N LEU A 995 38.67 12.02 84.44
CA LEU A 995 39.25 10.85 83.78
C LEU A 995 40.78 10.99 83.68
N SER A 996 41.54 10.02 84.22
CA SER A 996 43.00 9.95 84.07
C SER A 996 43.40 9.13 82.83
N ASP A 997 44.64 9.27 82.37
CA ASP A 997 45.17 8.56 81.20
C ASP A 997 45.04 7.02 81.28
N GLU A 998 45.05 6.42 82.49
CA GLU A 998 44.77 4.97 82.67
C GLU A 998 43.30 4.61 82.40
N SER A 999 42.37 5.55 82.57
CA SER A 999 40.93 5.35 82.37
C SER A 999 40.58 5.29 80.88
N LEU A 1000 41.31 6.03 80.04
CA LEU A 1000 41.10 6.10 78.59
C LEU A 1000 41.63 4.86 77.86
N LEU A 1001 42.65 4.18 78.39
CA LEU A 1001 43.19 2.94 77.82
C LEU A 1001 42.34 1.69 78.10
N ALA A 1002 41.36 1.77 79.01
CA ALA A 1002 40.47 0.64 79.35
C ALA A 1002 39.18 0.59 78.52
N PHE A 1003 38.93 1.59 77.66
CA PHE A 1003 37.75 1.68 76.80
C PHE A 1003 38.05 1.43 75.31
N GLY A 1004 39.31 1.13 74.97
CA GLY A 1004 39.72 0.71 73.62
C GLY A 1004 39.55 -0.78 73.39
#